data_AF-A0A3D4ERQ3-F1
#
_entry.id   AF-A0A3D4ERQ3-F1
#
_cell.length_a   1.000
_cell.length_b   1.000
_cell.length_c   1.000
_cell.angle_alpha   90.00
_cell.angle_beta   90.00
_cell.angle_gamma   90.00
#
_symmetry.space_group_name_H-M   'P 1'
#
loop_
_entity.id
_entity.type
_entity.pdbx_description
1 polymer ?
#
loop_
_entity_poly.entity_id
_entity_poly.type
_entity_poly.pdbx_seq_one_letter_code
_entity_poly.pdbx_strand_id
1 'polypeptide(L)'
;MKNFLAVLCIFSFGFAQVPSTWWVDGANGDDRNDGRTEATAFKTIQNVFNSYLLGNYTDTIKVNPGTYDFSSGYISNANKPFIMVGTGGASQTILDSDQNNRFIILSFNNEDAVTVFDGLTFKDGLLPSNQGSQGGAVAIYGNTLADFRNCIFENNKADYSGGAVYVGGSATVNFESCIFTNNEAGERGGAIDYDPVYNDASLRNQFLSILKSQFYDNKVKSDGDGSGGAIFSSRQVEIVGSVFARNFAQGEDQYQSASGGAIALDIYSWDQQQQTSVGGDARIINSTFDGNFVTGPSIGMGGTISYGGVSTKVLIFNSIISNSAVFLNGTIFEPTDDYNGAGLVVGTYSPDYNKVYADYSSIQDAAGEDWAGNGVYDIDPGYTDRRNQDFSLSDKSPLIGVGVDAWNDWGLKAPDYDINGVFRPTPLASDPDLGAYENANGTMAGPMPPSNFTLIPISYGAKLSWSPSTKSLSDATLEENIEYKIFQDNRVIATVKDTLYTVTGLSLDSTYAFSIAALKIDDATESVKIGPLATSPSYLGPWYVAVTGGKSPNDASNTNEYGSINFPINHLTNAIDVAAAGDTIVMLEGTHSGVTNRNLNISKRLVITGDLTKSPDEIIIDAEHVTRHFTFDFDIYTNNARAD
;
A
#
# COMPACT_ATOMS: atom_id res chain seq x y z
N MET A 1 -74.07 1.90 -52.55
CA MET A 1 -73.30 1.48 -51.36
C MET A 1 -71.89 1.13 -51.82
N LYS A 2 -70.90 1.81 -51.22
CA LYS A 2 -69.46 1.50 -51.16
C LYS A 2 -68.59 1.82 -52.38
N ASN A 3 -67.95 2.98 -52.25
CA ASN A 3 -66.74 3.44 -52.92
C ASN A 3 -65.56 2.47 -52.68
N PHE A 4 -64.79 2.21 -53.74
CA PHE A 4 -63.43 1.66 -53.66
C PHE A 4 -62.48 2.83 -53.40
N LEU A 5 -61.88 2.87 -52.20
CA LEU A 5 -60.80 3.78 -51.86
C LEU A 5 -59.49 3.00 -52.07
N ALA A 6 -58.69 3.39 -53.07
CA ALA A 6 -57.33 2.92 -53.21
C ALA A 6 -56.47 3.63 -52.16
N VAL A 7 -55.97 2.88 -51.17
CA VAL A 7 -54.98 3.38 -50.22
C VAL A 7 -53.61 3.29 -50.87
N LEU A 8 -53.01 4.46 -51.07
CA LEU A 8 -51.64 4.66 -51.51
C LEU A 8 -50.71 4.29 -50.34
N CYS A 9 -50.10 3.11 -50.37
CA CYS A 9 -49.00 2.78 -49.47
C CYS A 9 -47.76 3.58 -49.90
N ILE A 10 -47.53 4.71 -49.22
CA ILE A 10 -46.23 5.38 -49.25
C ILE A 10 -45.28 4.49 -48.45
N PHE A 11 -44.44 3.73 -49.14
CA PHE A 11 -43.25 3.16 -48.54
C PHE A 11 -42.30 4.32 -48.20
N SER A 12 -42.30 4.77 -46.95
CA SER A 12 -41.17 5.56 -46.45
C SER A 12 -39.98 4.61 -46.32
N PHE A 13 -39.03 4.73 -47.25
CA PHE A 13 -37.68 4.26 -46.99
C PHE A 13 -37.12 5.09 -45.85
N GLY A 14 -37.33 4.62 -44.61
CA GLY A 14 -36.48 4.99 -43.51
C GLY A 14 -35.11 4.42 -43.83
N PHE A 15 -34.22 5.23 -44.40
CA PHE A 15 -32.81 4.89 -44.40
C PHE A 15 -32.42 4.71 -42.94
N ALA A 16 -32.13 3.47 -42.53
CA ALA A 16 -31.56 3.20 -41.22
C ALA A 16 -30.27 4.02 -41.15
N GLN A 17 -30.26 5.06 -40.29
CA GLN A 17 -29.05 5.83 -40.06
C GLN A 17 -28.04 4.89 -39.40
N VAL A 18 -26.90 4.71 -40.07
CA VAL A 18 -25.76 3.93 -39.58
C VAL A 18 -24.90 4.83 -38.69
N PRO A 19 -24.24 4.28 -37.65
CA PRO A 19 -23.27 5.02 -36.85
C PRO A 19 -22.23 5.71 -37.74
N SER A 20 -21.95 6.98 -37.45
CA SER A 20 -20.93 7.76 -38.15
C SER A 20 -19.58 7.63 -37.47
N THR A 21 -18.51 7.83 -38.23
CA THR A 21 -17.15 7.98 -37.71
C THR A 21 -16.67 9.41 -37.96
N TRP A 22 -16.15 10.03 -36.92
CA TRP A 22 -15.58 11.37 -36.93
C TRP A 22 -14.08 11.29 -36.64
N TRP A 23 -13.25 12.01 -37.38
CA TRP A 23 -11.80 12.03 -37.22
C TRP A 23 -11.32 13.36 -36.65
N VAL A 24 -10.35 13.29 -35.73
CA VAL A 24 -9.70 14.44 -35.11
C VAL A 24 -8.19 14.27 -35.16
N ASP A 25 -7.47 15.25 -35.69
CA ASP A 25 -6.01 15.28 -35.79
C ASP A 25 -5.50 16.66 -35.36
N GLY A 26 -4.85 16.74 -34.19
CA GLY A 26 -4.37 18.02 -33.64
C GLY A 26 -3.25 18.66 -34.48
N ALA A 27 -2.49 17.86 -35.23
CA ALA A 27 -1.34 18.31 -36.01
C ALA A 27 -1.74 18.74 -37.44
N ASN A 28 -2.58 17.94 -38.10
CA ASN A 28 -2.92 18.12 -39.52
C ASN A 28 -4.38 18.52 -39.77
N GLY A 29 -5.24 18.44 -38.75
CA GLY A 29 -6.67 18.73 -38.87
C GLY A 29 -6.99 20.21 -39.01
N ASP A 30 -8.22 20.48 -39.45
CA ASP A 30 -8.80 21.81 -39.56
C ASP A 30 -10.28 21.74 -39.17
N ASP A 31 -10.73 22.57 -38.22
CA ASP A 31 -12.13 22.56 -37.76
C ASP A 31 -13.14 23.03 -38.83
N ARG A 32 -12.66 23.49 -39.99
CA ARG A 32 -13.47 23.76 -41.19
C ARG A 32 -13.71 22.53 -42.06
N ASN A 33 -13.02 21.42 -41.79
CA ASN A 33 -13.22 20.16 -42.51
C ASN A 33 -14.58 19.52 -42.13
N ASP A 34 -14.93 18.41 -42.79
CA ASP A 34 -16.17 17.66 -42.49
C ASP A 34 -16.00 16.57 -41.43
N GLY A 35 -14.76 16.25 -41.04
CA GLY A 35 -14.43 15.22 -40.05
C GLY A 35 -14.73 13.79 -40.49
N ARG A 36 -15.16 13.53 -41.74
CA ARG A 36 -15.66 12.21 -42.16
C ARG A 36 -14.55 11.21 -42.49
N THR A 37 -13.35 11.69 -42.77
CA THR A 37 -12.18 10.87 -43.09
C THR A 37 -10.97 11.41 -42.35
N GLU A 38 -9.94 10.57 -42.20
CA GLU A 38 -8.66 11.00 -41.61
C GLU A 38 -8.04 12.19 -42.36
N ALA A 39 -8.12 12.20 -43.70
CA ALA A 39 -7.61 13.31 -44.52
C ALA A 39 -8.41 14.61 -44.37
N THR A 40 -9.64 14.54 -43.85
CA THR A 40 -10.53 15.67 -43.59
C THR A 40 -10.86 15.76 -42.09
N ALA A 41 -9.93 15.38 -41.22
CA ALA A 41 -10.13 15.42 -39.78
C ALA A 41 -10.35 16.84 -39.25
N PHE A 42 -11.14 16.94 -38.20
CA PHE A 42 -11.20 18.16 -37.37
C PHE A 42 -9.87 18.37 -36.67
N LYS A 43 -9.58 19.62 -36.29
CA LYS A 43 -8.38 19.92 -35.49
C LYS A 43 -8.60 19.63 -34.01
N THR A 44 -9.80 19.93 -33.51
CA THR A 44 -10.12 19.85 -32.08
C THR A 44 -11.21 18.82 -31.80
N ILE A 45 -11.12 18.17 -30.64
CA ILE A 45 -12.14 17.23 -30.16
C ILE A 45 -13.45 17.99 -29.90
N GLN A 46 -13.35 19.19 -29.34
CA GLN A 46 -14.47 20.06 -29.00
C GLN A 46 -15.34 20.38 -30.22
N ASN A 47 -14.76 20.46 -31.43
CA ASN A 47 -15.52 20.77 -32.64
C ASN A 47 -16.58 19.69 -32.97
N VAL A 48 -16.33 18.42 -32.63
CA VAL A 48 -17.31 17.34 -32.82
C VAL A 48 -18.59 17.61 -32.02
N PHE A 49 -18.42 18.07 -30.78
CA PHE A 49 -19.52 18.30 -29.85
C PHE A 49 -20.18 19.67 -30.05
N ASN A 50 -19.39 20.72 -30.25
CA ASN A 50 -19.89 22.08 -30.48
C ASN A 50 -20.71 22.20 -31.78
N SER A 51 -20.45 21.31 -32.75
CA SER A 51 -21.17 21.23 -34.01
C SER A 51 -22.39 20.29 -33.96
N TYR A 52 -22.73 19.73 -32.79
CA TYR A 52 -23.87 18.81 -32.58
C TYR A 52 -23.90 17.63 -33.57
N LEU A 53 -22.72 17.09 -33.91
CA LEU A 53 -22.58 16.10 -34.98
C LEU A 53 -23.01 14.69 -34.59
N LEU A 54 -23.05 14.40 -33.28
CA LEU A 54 -23.40 13.08 -32.79
C LEU A 54 -24.83 12.68 -33.17
N GLY A 55 -24.95 11.57 -33.89
CA GLY A 55 -26.20 10.95 -34.28
C GLY A 55 -27.00 10.38 -33.10
N ASN A 56 -28.16 9.80 -33.37
CA ASN A 56 -28.96 9.12 -32.34
C ASN A 56 -28.48 7.69 -32.05
N TYR A 57 -27.49 7.22 -32.81
CA TYR A 57 -26.77 5.99 -32.59
C TYR A 57 -25.40 6.32 -31.98
N THR A 58 -24.75 5.33 -31.38
CA THR A 58 -23.41 5.48 -30.82
C THR A 58 -22.37 5.70 -31.93
N ASP A 59 -22.11 6.96 -32.26
CA ASP A 59 -21.07 7.36 -33.22
C ASP A 59 -19.66 7.12 -32.63
N THR A 60 -18.68 6.97 -33.51
CA THR A 60 -17.26 6.81 -33.13
C THR A 60 -16.47 8.09 -33.44
N ILE A 61 -15.67 8.55 -32.48
CA ILE A 61 -14.71 9.63 -32.62
C ILE A 61 -13.32 9.01 -32.57
N LYS A 62 -12.59 9.06 -33.69
CA LYS A 62 -11.20 8.61 -33.79
C LYS A 62 -10.27 9.80 -33.63
N VAL A 63 -9.40 9.72 -32.63
CA VAL A 63 -8.46 10.76 -32.27
C VAL A 63 -7.06 10.28 -32.65
N ASN A 64 -6.39 11.00 -33.54
CA ASN A 64 -5.02 10.68 -33.95
C ASN A 64 -4.03 10.93 -32.80
N PRO A 65 -2.81 10.35 -32.87
CA PRO A 65 -1.73 10.68 -31.94
C PRO A 65 -1.48 12.19 -31.88
N GLY A 66 -1.37 12.73 -30.67
CA GLY A 66 -1.14 14.15 -30.44
C GLY A 66 -1.51 14.58 -29.03
N THR A 67 -1.11 15.80 -28.69
CA THR A 67 -1.56 16.49 -27.47
C THR A 67 -2.65 17.50 -27.85
N TYR A 68 -3.80 17.35 -27.23
CA TYR A 68 -5.00 18.15 -27.44
C TYR A 68 -5.19 19.08 -26.25
N ASP A 69 -5.20 20.38 -26.52
CA ASP A 69 -5.29 21.45 -25.52
C ASP A 69 -6.72 21.61 -24.99
N PHE A 70 -6.87 21.51 -23.67
CA PHE A 70 -8.08 21.72 -22.89
C PHE A 70 -7.94 22.85 -21.85
N SER A 71 -6.85 23.61 -21.87
CA SER A 71 -6.58 24.69 -20.89
C SER A 71 -7.67 25.75 -20.82
N SER A 72 -8.35 26.02 -21.94
CA SER A 72 -9.41 27.04 -22.05
C SER A 72 -10.78 26.49 -22.41
N GLY A 73 -10.95 25.17 -22.42
CA GLY A 73 -12.18 24.53 -22.89
C GLY A 73 -12.43 23.16 -22.28
N TYR A 74 -13.61 22.62 -22.52
CA TYR A 74 -13.98 21.26 -22.14
C TYR A 74 -15.00 20.72 -23.15
N ILE A 75 -15.23 19.41 -23.14
CA ILE A 75 -16.31 18.81 -23.92
C ILE A 75 -17.64 19.28 -23.33
N SER A 76 -18.24 20.26 -24.00
CA SER A 76 -19.58 20.76 -23.74
C SER A 76 -20.59 20.02 -24.63
N ASN A 77 -21.86 19.90 -24.21
CA ASN A 77 -22.92 19.29 -25.01
C ASN A 77 -22.73 17.78 -25.36
N ALA A 78 -21.95 17.04 -24.57
CA ALA A 78 -21.99 15.58 -24.62
C ALA A 78 -23.33 15.08 -24.03
N ASN A 79 -24.37 15.03 -24.86
CA ASN A 79 -25.74 14.67 -24.47
C ASN A 79 -26.24 13.37 -25.14
N LYS A 80 -25.33 12.65 -25.80
CA LYS A 80 -25.59 11.37 -26.45
C LYS A 80 -24.40 10.42 -26.22
N PRO A 81 -24.63 9.11 -26.19
CA PRO A 81 -23.55 8.12 -26.15
C PRO A 81 -22.65 8.19 -27.38
N PHE A 82 -21.36 7.97 -27.18
CA PHE A 82 -20.34 7.89 -28.23
C PHE A 82 -19.22 6.94 -27.84
N ILE A 83 -18.42 6.54 -28.81
CA ILE A 83 -17.15 5.83 -28.59
C ILE A 83 -16.03 6.78 -28.99
N MET A 84 -15.10 7.09 -28.10
CA MET A 84 -13.92 7.90 -28.38
C MET A 84 -12.66 7.02 -28.27
N VAL A 85 -11.90 6.93 -29.36
CA VAL A 85 -10.73 6.05 -29.46
C VAL A 85 -9.50 6.86 -29.80
N GLY A 86 -8.48 6.79 -28.96
CA GLY A 86 -7.13 7.23 -29.28
C GLY A 86 -6.46 6.19 -30.18
N THR A 87 -6.30 6.50 -31.45
CA THR A 87 -5.82 5.54 -32.46
C THR A 87 -4.36 5.11 -32.27
N GLY A 88 -3.58 5.87 -31.49
CA GLY A 88 -2.23 5.51 -31.05
C GLY A 88 -2.15 4.94 -29.63
N GLY A 89 -3.29 4.79 -28.95
CA GLY A 89 -3.35 4.42 -27.53
C GLY A 89 -2.99 5.56 -26.58
N ALA A 90 -3.19 5.33 -25.27
CA ALA A 90 -3.14 6.41 -24.27
C ALA A 90 -1.77 7.10 -24.20
N SER A 91 -0.67 6.37 -24.40
CA SER A 91 0.68 6.96 -24.41
C SER A 91 0.93 7.99 -25.52
N GLN A 92 0.07 8.05 -26.54
CA GLN A 92 0.22 8.93 -27.70
C GLN A 92 -0.95 9.88 -27.94
N THR A 93 -2.14 9.60 -27.38
CA THR A 93 -3.32 10.45 -27.52
C THR A 93 -3.64 11.11 -26.18
N ILE A 94 -3.14 12.34 -26.01
CA ILE A 94 -3.11 13.05 -24.73
C ILE A 94 -4.08 14.23 -24.79
N LEU A 95 -5.03 14.26 -23.85
CA LEU A 95 -5.86 15.42 -23.56
C LEU A 95 -5.25 16.11 -22.35
N ASP A 96 -4.83 17.36 -22.50
CA ASP A 96 -4.08 18.11 -21.51
C ASP A 96 -4.79 19.40 -21.15
N SER A 97 -5.16 19.55 -19.87
CA SER A 97 -5.85 20.73 -19.34
C SER A 97 -4.91 21.78 -18.75
N ASP A 98 -3.60 21.53 -18.70
CA ASP A 98 -2.58 22.44 -18.14
C ASP A 98 -2.93 22.97 -16.74
N GLN A 99 -3.60 22.14 -15.93
CA GLN A 99 -4.10 22.48 -14.59
C GLN A 99 -5.08 23.65 -14.56
N ASN A 100 -5.78 23.94 -15.66
CA ASN A 100 -6.70 25.08 -15.74
C ASN A 100 -8.17 24.67 -15.71
N ASN A 101 -8.50 23.44 -16.10
CA ASN A 101 -9.88 23.02 -16.28
C ASN A 101 -10.05 21.50 -16.19
N ARG A 102 -11.31 21.05 -16.20
CA ARG A 102 -11.68 19.66 -16.42
C ARG A 102 -11.90 19.34 -17.90
N PHE A 103 -11.92 18.07 -18.26
CA PHE A 103 -12.10 17.64 -19.66
C PHE A 103 -13.57 17.51 -20.06
N ILE A 104 -14.39 16.91 -19.21
CA ILE A 104 -15.75 16.54 -19.57
C ILE A 104 -16.68 16.43 -18.36
N ILE A 105 -17.92 16.83 -18.58
CA ILE A 105 -19.07 16.50 -17.73
C ILE A 105 -20.04 15.69 -18.57
N LEU A 106 -20.27 14.44 -18.18
CA LEU A 106 -21.26 13.57 -18.79
C LEU A 106 -22.50 13.56 -17.90
N SER A 107 -23.60 14.12 -18.39
CA SER A 107 -24.85 14.19 -17.63
C SER A 107 -26.04 14.12 -18.58
N PHE A 108 -26.36 12.90 -19.02
CA PHE A 108 -27.57 12.66 -19.80
C PHE A 108 -28.27 11.39 -19.33
N ASN A 109 -29.58 11.33 -19.56
CA ASN A 109 -30.40 10.19 -19.16
C ASN A 109 -30.51 9.24 -20.35
N ASN A 110 -29.67 8.20 -20.36
CA ASN A 110 -29.75 7.13 -21.35
C ASN A 110 -29.38 5.79 -20.68
N GLU A 111 -30.35 4.88 -20.62
CA GLU A 111 -30.23 3.60 -19.92
C GLU A 111 -29.76 2.46 -20.84
N ASP A 112 -29.71 2.69 -22.16
CA ASP A 112 -29.55 1.61 -23.15
C ASP A 112 -28.20 1.62 -23.89
N ALA A 113 -27.39 2.68 -23.75
CA ALA A 113 -26.18 2.85 -24.54
C ALA A 113 -25.00 3.40 -23.73
N VAL A 114 -23.87 2.72 -23.89
CA VAL A 114 -22.62 2.98 -23.16
C VAL A 114 -21.76 3.97 -23.93
N THR A 115 -21.24 4.98 -23.21
CA THR A 115 -20.17 5.85 -23.71
C THR A 115 -18.83 5.17 -23.45
N VAL A 116 -17.99 5.03 -24.46
CA VAL A 116 -16.69 4.34 -24.32
C VAL A 116 -15.55 5.31 -24.58
N PHE A 117 -14.56 5.31 -23.70
CA PHE A 117 -13.26 5.93 -23.92
C PHE A 117 -12.21 4.83 -23.98
N ASP A 118 -11.45 4.78 -25.08
CA ASP A 118 -10.45 3.75 -25.30
C ASP A 118 -9.12 4.35 -25.74
N GLY A 119 -8.05 4.11 -24.98
CA GLY A 119 -6.70 4.50 -25.38
C GLY A 119 -6.45 6.02 -25.32
N LEU A 120 -6.93 6.70 -24.29
CA LEU A 120 -6.74 8.15 -24.09
C LEU A 120 -6.01 8.44 -22.78
N THR A 121 -5.20 9.50 -22.76
CA THR A 121 -4.66 10.09 -21.53
C THR A 121 -5.43 11.36 -21.17
N PHE A 122 -5.89 11.47 -19.93
CA PHE A 122 -6.46 12.67 -19.31
C PHE A 122 -5.45 13.22 -18.29
N LYS A 123 -4.85 14.37 -18.60
CA LYS A 123 -3.68 14.88 -17.89
C LYS A 123 -3.85 16.30 -17.37
N ASP A 124 -3.40 16.53 -16.14
CA ASP A 124 -3.36 17.88 -15.56
C ASP A 124 -4.76 18.53 -15.53
N GLY A 125 -5.81 17.74 -15.29
CA GLY A 125 -7.16 18.24 -15.02
C GLY A 125 -7.23 18.93 -13.65
N LEU A 126 -7.92 20.07 -13.57
CA LEU A 126 -8.13 20.78 -12.30
C LEU A 126 -9.59 21.18 -12.11
N LEU A 127 -10.11 20.91 -10.92
CA LEU A 127 -11.37 21.48 -10.43
C LEU A 127 -11.16 22.24 -9.11
N PRO A 128 -11.12 23.58 -9.14
CA PRO A 128 -10.96 24.39 -7.94
C PRO A 128 -12.27 24.50 -7.14
N SER A 129 -12.13 24.75 -5.84
CA SER A 129 -13.17 24.78 -4.79
C SER A 129 -14.36 25.71 -5.08
N ASN A 130 -14.21 26.68 -5.98
CA ASN A 130 -15.27 27.62 -6.33
C ASN A 130 -16.26 27.13 -7.40
N GLN A 131 -16.12 25.89 -7.92
CA GLN A 131 -16.91 25.40 -9.06
C GLN A 131 -18.09 24.48 -8.72
N GLY A 132 -18.37 24.18 -7.45
CA GLY A 132 -19.59 23.46 -7.01
C GLY A 132 -19.81 22.05 -7.59
N SER A 133 -18.83 21.48 -8.28
CA SER A 133 -18.82 20.13 -8.83
C SER A 133 -17.61 19.36 -8.29
N GLN A 134 -17.54 18.06 -8.50
CA GLN A 134 -16.44 17.16 -8.12
C GLN A 134 -15.82 16.52 -9.37
N GLY A 135 -14.61 15.95 -9.31
CA GLY A 135 -13.94 15.31 -10.45
C GLY A 135 -12.91 16.20 -11.16
N GLY A 136 -11.61 16.01 -10.93
CA GLY A 136 -10.58 16.89 -11.51
C GLY A 136 -10.45 16.78 -13.03
N ALA A 137 -10.61 15.58 -13.58
CA ALA A 137 -10.63 15.34 -15.01
C ALA A 137 -12.06 15.19 -15.56
N VAL A 138 -12.85 14.32 -14.93
CA VAL A 138 -14.12 13.82 -15.45
C VAL A 138 -15.17 13.83 -14.33
N ALA A 139 -16.38 14.33 -14.62
CA ALA A 139 -17.55 14.04 -13.81
C ALA A 139 -18.65 13.37 -14.60
N ILE A 140 -19.29 12.40 -13.97
CA ILE A 140 -20.37 11.62 -14.56
C ILE A 140 -21.57 11.64 -13.61
N TYR A 141 -22.72 12.06 -14.12
CA TYR A 141 -23.98 12.19 -13.40
C TYR A 141 -25.15 11.59 -14.20
N GLY A 142 -26.37 11.67 -13.65
CA GLY A 142 -27.59 11.18 -14.28
C GLY A 142 -27.64 9.65 -14.34
N ASN A 143 -28.32 9.09 -15.33
CA ASN A 143 -28.36 7.64 -15.58
C ASN A 143 -27.31 7.25 -16.65
N THR A 144 -26.13 7.87 -16.61
CA THR A 144 -25.11 7.69 -17.68
C THR A 144 -24.38 6.35 -17.50
N LEU A 145 -24.25 5.58 -18.58
CA LEU A 145 -23.37 4.41 -18.65
C LEU A 145 -22.04 4.79 -19.33
N ALA A 146 -20.91 4.51 -18.69
CA ALA A 146 -19.60 4.78 -19.26
C ALA A 146 -18.56 3.68 -18.97
N ASP A 147 -17.76 3.35 -19.98
CA ASP A 147 -16.61 2.45 -19.84
C ASP A 147 -15.33 3.18 -20.24
N PHE A 148 -14.31 3.10 -19.39
CA PHE A 148 -12.96 3.54 -19.72
C PHE A 148 -12.05 2.32 -19.88
N ARG A 149 -11.37 2.26 -21.01
CA ARG A 149 -10.53 1.11 -21.39
C ARG A 149 -9.16 1.62 -21.83
N ASN A 150 -8.09 0.99 -21.36
CA ASN A 150 -6.72 1.33 -21.79
C ASN A 150 -6.39 2.82 -21.64
N CYS A 151 -7.00 3.51 -20.66
CA CYS A 151 -6.87 4.94 -20.46
C CYS A 151 -5.86 5.25 -19.36
N ILE A 152 -5.29 6.45 -19.39
CA ILE A 152 -4.40 6.96 -18.35
C ILE A 152 -5.02 8.23 -17.76
N PHE A 153 -5.08 8.32 -16.44
CA PHE A 153 -5.43 9.53 -15.70
C PHE A 153 -4.22 9.95 -14.89
N GLU A 154 -3.58 11.05 -15.31
CA GLU A 154 -2.31 11.52 -14.77
C GLU A 154 -2.42 12.92 -14.18
N ASN A 155 -1.93 13.13 -12.96
CA ASN A 155 -1.78 14.46 -12.34
C ASN A 155 -3.08 15.28 -12.27
N ASN A 156 -4.24 14.62 -12.16
CA ASN A 156 -5.51 15.33 -12.05
C ASN A 156 -5.81 15.68 -10.60
N LYS A 157 -6.43 16.85 -10.38
CA LYS A 157 -6.70 17.37 -9.04
C LYS A 157 -8.13 17.88 -8.90
N ALA A 158 -8.75 17.53 -7.78
CA ALA A 158 -10.00 18.13 -7.31
C ALA A 158 -9.85 18.62 -5.86
N ASP A 159 -10.39 19.79 -5.55
CA ASP A 159 -10.35 20.30 -4.17
C ASP A 159 -11.25 19.52 -3.19
N TYR A 160 -12.15 18.67 -3.68
CA TYR A 160 -13.08 17.88 -2.85
C TYR A 160 -12.96 16.38 -3.13
N SER A 161 -13.60 15.89 -4.19
CA SER A 161 -13.70 14.46 -4.45
C SER A 161 -13.27 14.08 -5.87
N GLY A 162 -12.73 12.86 -6.00
CA GLY A 162 -12.42 12.24 -7.28
C GLY A 162 -11.33 13.03 -8.01
N GLY A 163 -10.08 12.93 -7.53
CA GLY A 163 -8.99 13.73 -8.09
C GLY A 163 -8.88 13.60 -9.61
N ALA A 164 -9.16 12.41 -10.16
CA ALA A 164 -9.42 12.22 -11.58
C ALA A 164 -10.92 12.17 -11.91
N VAL A 165 -11.65 11.19 -11.36
CA VAL A 165 -13.01 10.87 -11.80
C VAL A 165 -13.98 10.92 -10.62
N TYR A 166 -15.08 11.63 -10.81
CA TYR A 166 -16.22 11.59 -9.92
C TYR A 166 -17.43 10.95 -10.61
N VAL A 167 -18.11 10.05 -9.89
CA VAL A 167 -19.30 9.35 -10.36
C VAL A 167 -20.42 9.55 -9.36
N GLY A 168 -21.50 10.21 -9.78
CA GLY A 168 -22.67 10.47 -8.95
C GLY A 168 -23.99 10.24 -9.66
N GLY A 169 -25.09 10.56 -8.96
CA GLY A 169 -26.44 10.27 -9.45
C GLY A 169 -26.67 8.77 -9.57
N SER A 170 -27.18 8.32 -10.71
CA SER A 170 -27.43 6.90 -11.01
C SER A 170 -26.49 6.37 -12.09
N ALA A 171 -25.32 7.01 -12.26
CA ALA A 171 -24.38 6.64 -13.30
C ALA A 171 -23.67 5.32 -12.97
N THR A 172 -23.41 4.50 -13.99
CA THR A 172 -22.65 3.26 -13.87
C THR A 172 -21.39 3.39 -14.70
N VAL A 173 -20.24 3.31 -14.03
CA VAL A 173 -18.93 3.55 -14.65
C VAL A 173 -17.99 2.40 -14.33
N ASN A 174 -17.33 1.85 -15.36
CA ASN A 174 -16.36 0.78 -15.21
C ASN A 174 -15.00 1.17 -15.80
N PHE A 175 -13.95 0.57 -15.24
CA PHE A 175 -12.57 0.78 -15.65
C PHE A 175 -11.90 -0.55 -15.96
N GLU A 176 -11.31 -0.65 -17.14
CA GLU A 176 -10.58 -1.83 -17.57
C GLU A 176 -9.20 -1.44 -18.12
N SER A 177 -8.14 -2.09 -17.63
CA SER A 177 -6.76 -1.84 -18.09
C SER A 177 -6.36 -0.36 -18.04
N CYS A 178 -6.85 0.37 -17.04
CA CYS A 178 -6.58 1.79 -16.89
C CYS A 178 -5.45 2.05 -15.89
N ILE A 179 -4.75 3.17 -16.03
CA ILE A 179 -3.72 3.64 -15.11
C ILE A 179 -4.16 4.96 -14.49
N PHE A 180 -4.18 5.03 -13.17
CA PHE A 180 -4.39 6.24 -12.40
C PHE A 180 -3.10 6.55 -11.65
N THR A 181 -2.44 7.65 -12.00
CA THR A 181 -1.18 8.01 -11.35
C THR A 181 -1.14 9.47 -10.92
N ASN A 182 -0.64 9.70 -9.70
CA ASN A 182 -0.42 11.03 -9.13
C ASN A 182 -1.68 11.91 -9.09
N ASN A 183 -2.87 11.33 -9.00
CA ASN A 183 -4.10 12.10 -8.86
C ASN A 183 -4.31 12.51 -7.39
N GLU A 184 -4.90 13.69 -7.17
CA GLU A 184 -5.05 14.31 -5.86
C GLU A 184 -6.49 14.77 -5.60
N ALA A 185 -7.04 14.41 -4.44
CA ALA A 185 -8.30 14.97 -3.95
C ALA A 185 -8.13 15.63 -2.57
N GLY A 186 -8.97 16.61 -2.29
CA GLY A 186 -9.00 17.29 -0.98
C GLY A 186 -9.68 16.48 0.12
N GLU A 187 -10.67 15.63 -0.17
CA GLU A 187 -11.41 14.90 0.88
C GLU A 187 -11.53 13.40 0.60
N ARG A 188 -11.90 13.02 -0.63
CA ARG A 188 -12.26 11.62 -0.95
C ARG A 188 -11.78 11.19 -2.32
N GLY A 189 -11.24 9.97 -2.39
CA GLY A 189 -10.93 9.31 -3.66
C GLY A 189 -9.89 10.08 -4.46
N GLY A 190 -8.61 9.95 -4.10
CA GLY A 190 -7.53 10.68 -4.76
C GLY A 190 -7.49 10.45 -6.27
N ALA A 191 -7.96 9.30 -6.75
CA ALA A 191 -8.27 9.06 -8.16
C ALA A 191 -9.78 9.05 -8.44
N ILE A 192 -10.54 8.15 -7.79
CA ILE A 192 -11.95 7.90 -8.10
C ILE A 192 -12.81 8.07 -6.86
N ASP A 193 -13.93 8.77 -7.00
CA ASP A 193 -15.02 8.80 -6.00
C ASP A 193 -16.33 8.30 -6.63
N TYR A 194 -16.92 7.27 -6.02
CA TYR A 194 -18.28 6.80 -6.28
C TYR A 194 -19.25 7.23 -5.17
N ASP A 195 -19.98 8.31 -5.42
CA ASP A 195 -21.02 8.87 -4.54
C ASP A 195 -22.22 7.93 -4.45
N PRO A 196 -22.96 7.79 -3.32
CA PRO A 196 -24.03 6.80 -3.19
C PRO A 196 -25.15 6.92 -4.23
N VAL A 197 -25.90 5.84 -4.39
CA VAL A 197 -27.21 5.85 -5.06
C VAL A 197 -28.34 5.95 -4.04
N TYR A 198 -29.42 6.64 -4.40
CA TYR A 198 -30.59 6.82 -3.55
C TYR A 198 -31.82 6.15 -4.17
N ASN A 199 -32.54 5.34 -3.39
CA ASN A 199 -33.82 4.75 -3.75
C ASN A 199 -33.83 3.86 -5.01
N ASP A 200 -32.69 3.32 -5.41
CA ASP A 200 -32.58 2.35 -6.51
C ASP A 200 -31.93 1.07 -6.03
N ALA A 201 -32.76 0.05 -5.78
CA ALA A 201 -32.30 -1.25 -5.31
C ALA A 201 -31.47 -2.00 -6.36
N SER A 202 -31.69 -1.73 -7.66
CA SER A 202 -30.94 -2.39 -8.73
C SER A 202 -29.51 -1.88 -8.79
N LEU A 203 -29.34 -0.55 -8.76
CA LEU A 203 -28.02 0.08 -8.77
C LEU A 203 -27.27 -0.13 -7.45
N ARG A 204 -27.97 -0.14 -6.32
CA ARG A 204 -27.36 -0.41 -5.02
C ARG A 204 -26.72 -1.80 -4.97
N ASN A 205 -27.38 -2.79 -5.57
CA ASN A 205 -26.90 -4.17 -5.59
C ASN A 205 -25.98 -4.46 -6.79
N GLN A 206 -25.74 -3.49 -7.66
CA GLN A 206 -24.83 -3.61 -8.80
C GLN A 206 -23.40 -3.37 -8.33
N PHE A 207 -22.47 -4.25 -8.74
CA PHE A 207 -21.04 -4.00 -8.59
C PHE A 207 -20.54 -3.12 -9.74
N LEU A 208 -19.84 -2.05 -9.40
CA LEU A 208 -19.03 -1.29 -10.35
C LEU A 208 -17.67 -1.97 -10.50
N SER A 209 -17.18 -2.14 -11.72
CA SER A 209 -16.02 -2.98 -12.00
C SER A 209 -14.75 -2.17 -12.22
N ILE A 210 -13.67 -2.61 -11.56
CA ILE A 210 -12.30 -2.15 -11.79
C ILE A 210 -11.45 -3.37 -12.10
N LEU A 211 -11.09 -3.51 -13.36
CA LEU A 211 -10.46 -4.71 -13.90
C LEU A 211 -9.08 -4.35 -14.41
N LYS A 212 -8.07 -5.13 -14.02
CA LYS A 212 -6.70 -5.06 -14.57
C LYS A 212 -6.10 -3.66 -14.55
N SER A 213 -6.49 -2.84 -13.58
CA SER A 213 -6.15 -1.43 -13.53
C SER A 213 -5.08 -1.18 -12.48
N GLN A 214 -4.35 -0.08 -12.65
CA GLN A 214 -3.19 0.26 -11.83
C GLN A 214 -3.39 1.64 -11.19
N PHE A 215 -3.15 1.74 -9.89
CA PHE A 215 -3.28 2.97 -9.10
C PHE A 215 -1.96 3.25 -8.39
N TYR A 216 -1.24 4.27 -8.85
CA TYR A 216 0.09 4.63 -8.34
C TYR A 216 0.12 6.04 -7.79
N ASP A 217 0.60 6.18 -6.55
CA ASP A 217 0.92 7.50 -5.98
C ASP A 217 -0.30 8.47 -5.96
N ASN A 218 -1.53 7.94 -6.00
CA ASN A 218 -2.73 8.75 -5.84
C ASN A 218 -2.91 9.09 -4.37
N LYS A 219 -3.45 10.27 -4.08
CA LYS A 219 -3.51 10.73 -2.70
C LYS A 219 -4.72 11.58 -2.37
N VAL A 220 -5.08 11.53 -1.10
CA VAL A 220 -5.96 12.51 -0.46
C VAL A 220 -5.14 13.33 0.52
N LYS A 221 -5.26 14.66 0.43
CA LYS A 221 -4.70 15.61 1.40
C LYS A 221 -5.82 16.52 1.88
N SER A 222 -6.33 16.22 3.07
CA SER A 222 -7.52 16.87 3.60
C SER A 222 -7.20 17.76 4.79
N ASP A 223 -7.64 19.01 4.70
CA ASP A 223 -7.85 19.93 5.84
C ASP A 223 -8.99 19.43 6.78
N GLY A 224 -9.59 18.27 6.45
CA GLY A 224 -10.67 17.53 7.07
C GLY A 224 -10.34 16.03 7.23
N ASP A 225 -11.37 15.18 7.31
CA ASP A 225 -11.19 13.75 7.15
C ASP A 225 -10.75 13.43 5.71
N GLY A 226 -9.72 12.59 5.55
CA GLY A 226 -9.20 12.18 4.26
C GLY A 226 -9.46 10.70 4.02
N SER A 227 -10.17 10.32 2.96
CA SER A 227 -10.55 8.91 2.76
C SER A 227 -10.31 8.39 1.34
N GLY A 228 -9.67 7.23 1.21
CA GLY A 228 -9.48 6.56 -0.07
C GLY A 228 -8.42 7.25 -0.91
N GLY A 229 -7.14 7.02 -0.59
CA GLY A 229 -6.03 7.68 -1.30
C GLY A 229 -6.06 7.44 -2.81
N ALA A 230 -6.54 6.28 -3.26
CA ALA A 230 -6.92 6.06 -4.66
C ALA A 230 -8.43 6.11 -4.86
N ILE A 231 -9.19 5.30 -4.12
CA ILE A 231 -10.62 5.13 -4.35
C ILE A 231 -11.40 5.37 -3.07
N PHE A 232 -12.40 6.23 -3.14
CA PHE A 232 -13.49 6.24 -2.19
C PHE A 232 -14.75 5.69 -2.87
N SER A 233 -15.49 4.84 -2.18
CA SER A 233 -16.74 4.32 -2.72
C SER A 233 -17.82 4.18 -1.66
N SER A 234 -18.97 4.77 -1.93
CA SER A 234 -20.23 4.49 -1.25
C SER A 234 -21.10 3.47 -1.98
N ARG A 235 -20.58 2.87 -3.05
CA ARG A 235 -21.24 1.83 -3.84
C ARG A 235 -20.47 0.51 -3.76
N GLN A 236 -21.14 -0.57 -4.13
CA GLN A 236 -20.49 -1.86 -4.28
C GLN A 236 -19.49 -1.83 -5.44
N VAL A 237 -18.29 -2.34 -5.18
CA VAL A 237 -17.20 -2.41 -6.16
C VAL A 237 -16.62 -3.81 -6.23
N GLU A 238 -16.26 -4.24 -7.44
CA GLU A 238 -15.55 -5.47 -7.71
C GLU A 238 -14.22 -5.13 -8.39
N ILE A 239 -13.13 -5.41 -7.68
CA ILE A 239 -11.77 -5.09 -8.08
C ILE A 239 -11.07 -6.41 -8.40
N VAL A 240 -10.64 -6.58 -9.64
CA VAL A 240 -10.09 -7.85 -10.14
C VAL A 240 -8.78 -7.62 -10.87
N GLY A 241 -7.75 -8.40 -10.57
CA GLY A 241 -6.49 -8.37 -11.33
C GLY A 241 -5.76 -7.04 -11.25
N SER A 242 -6.00 -6.21 -10.23
CA SER A 242 -5.59 -4.81 -10.21
C SER A 242 -4.44 -4.55 -9.24
N VAL A 243 -3.68 -3.48 -9.45
CA VAL A 243 -2.52 -3.09 -8.62
C VAL A 243 -2.76 -1.74 -7.98
N PHE A 244 -2.54 -1.64 -6.68
CA PHE A 244 -2.56 -0.38 -5.92
C PHE A 244 -1.24 -0.23 -5.20
N ALA A 245 -0.42 0.75 -5.58
CA ALA A 245 0.83 0.98 -4.89
C ALA A 245 1.10 2.43 -4.54
N ARG A 246 1.61 2.65 -3.32
CA ARG A 246 1.99 3.97 -2.79
C ARG A 246 0.88 5.01 -2.80
N ASN A 247 -0.37 4.57 -2.79
CA ASN A 247 -1.49 5.48 -2.59
C ASN A 247 -1.60 5.82 -1.11
N PHE A 248 -2.00 7.06 -0.80
CA PHE A 248 -2.15 7.45 0.60
C PHE A 248 -3.26 8.43 0.90
N ALA A 249 -3.80 8.34 2.11
CA ALA A 249 -4.70 9.34 2.66
C ALA A 249 -4.04 10.06 3.83
N GLN A 250 -4.19 11.37 3.88
CA GLN A 250 -3.68 12.21 4.94
C GLN A 250 -4.80 13.04 5.58
N GLY A 251 -4.86 13.03 6.92
CA GLY A 251 -5.62 13.98 7.73
C GLY A 251 -4.68 15.04 8.32
N GLU A 252 -5.14 16.28 8.40
CA GLU A 252 -4.28 17.42 8.78
C GLU A 252 -4.29 17.78 10.28
N ASP A 253 -5.33 17.40 11.04
CA ASP A 253 -5.41 17.72 12.46
C ASP A 253 -5.74 16.52 13.39
N GLN A 254 -5.56 16.73 14.69
CA GLN A 254 -5.70 15.69 15.73
C GLN A 254 -7.15 15.19 15.94
N TYR A 255 -8.13 15.79 15.27
CA TYR A 255 -9.54 15.40 15.32
C TYR A 255 -10.03 14.79 14.01
N GLN A 256 -9.21 14.85 12.96
CA GLN A 256 -9.50 14.38 11.62
C GLN A 256 -8.68 13.13 11.31
N SER A 257 -9.36 12.09 10.86
CA SER A 257 -8.72 10.79 10.63
C SER A 257 -8.57 10.52 9.14
N ALA A 258 -7.42 9.95 8.78
CA ALA A 258 -7.23 9.40 7.45
C ALA A 258 -7.73 7.95 7.41
N SER A 259 -8.40 7.55 6.33
CA SER A 259 -8.84 6.16 6.17
C SER A 259 -8.56 5.62 4.77
N GLY A 260 -8.11 4.37 4.68
CA GLY A 260 -7.96 3.67 3.41
C GLY A 260 -6.92 4.30 2.50
N GLY A 261 -5.63 4.03 2.75
CA GLY A 261 -4.54 4.59 1.93
C GLY A 261 -4.69 4.27 0.44
N ALA A 262 -5.19 3.07 0.10
CA ALA A 262 -5.64 2.75 -1.24
C ALA A 262 -7.15 2.97 -1.40
N ILE A 263 -7.95 2.29 -0.58
CA ILE A 263 -9.40 2.21 -0.75
C ILE A 263 -10.11 2.52 0.56
N ALA A 264 -11.09 3.41 0.51
CA ALA A 264 -12.06 3.60 1.57
C ALA A 264 -13.46 3.23 1.08
N LEU A 265 -14.07 2.26 1.77
CA LEU A 265 -15.42 1.76 1.47
C LEU A 265 -16.39 2.25 2.55
N ASP A 266 -17.27 3.16 2.18
CA ASP A 266 -18.35 3.64 3.05
C ASP A 266 -19.68 3.34 2.36
N ILE A 267 -19.96 2.04 2.16
CA ILE A 267 -21.08 1.60 1.33
C ILE A 267 -22.38 1.85 2.06
N TYR A 268 -23.20 2.71 1.47
CA TYR A 268 -24.55 2.98 1.96
C TYR A 268 -25.46 3.43 0.82
N SER A 269 -26.74 3.15 0.99
CA SER A 269 -27.81 3.67 0.16
C SER A 269 -29.07 3.82 1.00
N TRP A 270 -29.78 4.92 0.80
CA TRP A 270 -31.07 5.14 1.46
C TRP A 270 -32.17 4.35 0.75
N ASP A 271 -32.91 3.54 1.51
CA ASP A 271 -34.09 2.82 1.06
C ASP A 271 -35.36 3.51 1.57
N GLN A 272 -36.04 4.24 0.69
CA GLN A 272 -37.29 4.93 1.04
C GLN A 272 -38.44 3.97 1.40
N GLN A 273 -38.47 2.72 0.92
CA GLN A 273 -39.55 1.80 1.29
C GLN A 273 -39.39 1.31 2.73
N GLN A 274 -38.14 1.09 3.15
CA GLN A 274 -37.80 0.62 4.49
C GLN A 274 -37.52 1.75 5.49
N GLN A 275 -37.39 3.00 5.01
CA GLN A 275 -37.01 4.18 5.81
C GLN A 275 -35.71 3.96 6.60
N THR A 276 -34.74 3.29 5.97
CA THR A 276 -33.44 2.97 6.56
C THR A 276 -32.35 3.04 5.51
N SER A 277 -31.11 3.25 5.97
CA SER A 277 -29.94 3.00 5.16
C SER A 277 -29.66 1.50 5.08
N VAL A 278 -29.15 1.06 3.93
CA VAL A 278 -28.74 -0.31 3.63
C VAL A 278 -27.33 -0.24 3.05
N GLY A 279 -26.39 -1.05 3.53
CA GLY A 279 -25.07 -1.16 2.92
C GLY A 279 -25.02 -2.21 1.82
N GLY A 280 -23.83 -2.74 1.59
CA GLY A 280 -23.57 -3.70 0.54
C GLY A 280 -22.19 -4.31 0.65
N ASP A 281 -21.82 -5.00 -0.41
CA ASP A 281 -20.60 -5.80 -0.46
C ASP A 281 -19.51 -5.15 -1.35
N ALA A 282 -18.25 -5.42 -1.06
CA ALA A 282 -17.11 -5.16 -1.93
C ALA A 282 -16.30 -6.45 -2.13
N ARG A 283 -15.73 -6.60 -3.32
CA ARG A 283 -14.95 -7.79 -3.70
C ARG A 283 -13.60 -7.39 -4.24
N ILE A 284 -12.56 -8.02 -3.73
CA ILE A 284 -11.18 -7.82 -4.14
C ILE A 284 -10.62 -9.19 -4.49
N ILE A 285 -10.30 -9.40 -5.76
CA ILE A 285 -9.98 -10.71 -6.31
C ILE A 285 -8.66 -10.60 -7.07
N ASN A 286 -7.70 -11.49 -6.77
CA ASN A 286 -6.42 -11.56 -7.45
C ASN A 286 -5.79 -10.17 -7.68
N SER A 287 -5.73 -9.35 -6.64
CA SER A 287 -5.23 -7.99 -6.73
C SER A 287 -4.04 -7.78 -5.79
N THR A 288 -3.16 -6.85 -6.14
CA THR A 288 -1.92 -6.58 -5.42
C THR A 288 -1.94 -5.18 -4.84
N PHE A 289 -1.75 -5.07 -3.53
CA PHE A 289 -1.61 -3.83 -2.78
C PHE A 289 -0.22 -3.78 -2.16
N ASP A 290 0.56 -2.75 -2.47
CA ASP A 290 1.91 -2.59 -1.92
C ASP A 290 2.19 -1.15 -1.49
N GLY A 291 2.67 -0.95 -0.26
CA GLY A 291 3.18 0.37 0.12
C GLY A 291 2.10 1.44 0.28
N ASN A 292 0.83 1.05 0.44
CA ASN A 292 -0.25 2.02 0.65
C ASN A 292 -0.31 2.38 2.14
N PHE A 293 -0.61 3.64 2.43
CA PHE A 293 -0.59 4.08 3.82
C PHE A 293 -1.59 5.17 4.14
N VAL A 294 -1.90 5.30 5.42
CA VAL A 294 -2.55 6.48 5.97
C VAL A 294 -1.57 7.21 6.88
N THR A 295 -1.66 8.54 6.93
CA THR A 295 -0.77 9.34 7.78
C THR A 295 -1.50 10.54 8.36
N GLY A 296 -1.14 10.93 9.57
CA GLY A 296 -1.69 12.13 10.19
C GLY A 296 -1.30 12.25 11.66
N PRO A 297 -1.77 13.31 12.33
CA PRO A 297 -1.59 13.48 13.76
C PRO A 297 -2.61 12.68 14.60
N SER A 298 -3.68 12.17 13.97
CA SER A 298 -4.62 11.19 14.54
C SER A 298 -4.32 9.76 14.04
N ILE A 299 -4.77 8.75 14.78
CA ILE A 299 -4.67 7.35 14.36
C ILE A 299 -5.64 7.12 13.20
N GLY A 300 -5.10 6.85 12.02
CA GLY A 300 -5.87 6.49 10.84
C GLY A 300 -6.44 5.07 10.87
N MET A 301 -7.31 4.77 9.92
CA MET A 301 -7.99 3.49 9.79
C MET A 301 -7.66 2.81 8.47
N GLY A 302 -7.29 1.53 8.52
CA GLY A 302 -7.06 0.77 7.29
C GLY A 302 -5.93 1.37 6.47
N GLY A 303 -4.67 1.11 6.85
CA GLY A 303 -3.49 1.60 6.13
C GLY A 303 -3.57 1.40 4.61
N THR A 304 -4.16 0.28 4.19
CA THR A 304 -4.52 0.00 2.79
C THR A 304 -6.02 0.18 2.54
N ILE A 305 -6.85 -0.54 3.29
CA ILE A 305 -8.30 -0.64 3.06
C ILE A 305 -9.02 -0.27 4.33
N SER A 306 -9.83 0.78 4.27
CA SER A 306 -10.84 1.05 5.29
C SER A 306 -12.20 0.62 4.81
N TYR A 307 -13.02 0.11 5.73
CA TYR A 307 -14.41 -0.23 5.45
C TYR A 307 -15.33 0.23 6.59
N GLY A 308 -16.48 0.77 6.23
CA GLY A 308 -17.40 1.46 7.13
C GLY A 308 -18.81 1.54 6.54
N GLY A 309 -19.63 2.47 7.03
CA GLY A 309 -21.00 2.64 6.53
C GLY A 309 -22.00 1.75 7.24
N VAL A 310 -22.89 1.11 6.46
CA VAL A 310 -24.09 0.46 7.00
C VAL A 310 -24.06 -1.04 6.75
N SER A 311 -23.33 -1.77 7.58
CA SER A 311 -23.17 -3.23 7.45
C SER A 311 -22.44 -3.63 6.16
N THR A 312 -21.38 -2.89 5.83
CA THR A 312 -20.52 -3.19 4.68
C THR A 312 -19.79 -4.50 4.90
N LYS A 313 -19.73 -5.32 3.84
CA LYS A 313 -18.94 -6.55 3.82
C LYS A 313 -17.85 -6.49 2.77
N VAL A 314 -16.62 -6.80 3.16
CA VAL A 314 -15.48 -6.88 2.22
C VAL A 314 -15.03 -8.33 2.09
N LEU A 315 -14.92 -8.81 0.85
CA LEU A 315 -14.39 -10.13 0.52
C LEU A 315 -13.04 -9.97 -0.18
N ILE A 316 -11.97 -10.54 0.39
CA ILE A 316 -10.62 -10.50 -0.17
C ILE A 316 -10.19 -11.91 -0.53
N PHE A 317 -9.88 -12.15 -1.81
CA PHE A 317 -9.65 -13.48 -2.36
C PHE A 317 -8.44 -13.48 -3.28
N ASN A 318 -7.56 -14.48 -3.14
CA ASN A 318 -6.35 -14.64 -3.97
C ASN A 318 -5.47 -13.38 -4.04
N SER A 319 -5.50 -12.51 -3.03
CA SER A 319 -4.94 -11.16 -3.13
C SER A 319 -3.73 -10.98 -2.23
N ILE A 320 -2.92 -9.96 -2.53
CA ILE A 320 -1.71 -9.62 -1.79
C ILE A 320 -1.87 -8.21 -1.21
N ILE A 321 -1.62 -8.05 0.08
CA ILE A 321 -1.48 -6.75 0.77
C ILE A 321 -0.17 -6.79 1.55
N SER A 322 0.79 -5.94 1.17
CA SER A 322 2.12 -5.93 1.77
C SER A 322 2.71 -4.53 1.86
N ASN A 323 3.72 -4.38 2.73
CA ASN A 323 4.46 -3.12 2.93
C ASN A 323 3.58 -1.90 3.25
N SER A 324 2.38 -2.11 3.75
CA SER A 324 1.43 -1.05 4.06
C SER A 324 1.59 -0.58 5.50
N ALA A 325 1.13 0.63 5.79
CA ALA A 325 1.34 1.23 7.10
C ALA A 325 0.23 2.19 7.54
N VAL A 326 0.08 2.32 8.85
CA VAL A 326 -0.61 3.44 9.50
C VAL A 326 0.46 4.28 10.18
N PHE A 327 0.58 5.55 9.81
CA PHE A 327 1.51 6.47 10.44
C PHE A 327 0.79 7.40 11.41
N LEU A 328 1.27 7.45 12.65
CA LEU A 328 0.91 8.45 13.65
C LEU A 328 2.10 9.40 13.84
N ASN A 329 1.91 10.68 13.50
CA ASN A 329 2.95 11.71 13.58
C ASN A 329 4.27 11.31 12.89
N GLY A 330 4.17 10.64 11.72
CA GLY A 330 5.31 10.20 10.92
C GLY A 330 6.02 8.94 11.41
N THR A 331 5.52 8.31 12.48
CA THR A 331 6.00 7.01 12.96
C THR A 331 4.98 5.92 12.67
N ILE A 332 5.45 4.71 12.34
CA ILE A 332 4.55 3.56 12.17
C ILE A 332 3.85 3.31 13.51
N PHE A 333 2.53 3.24 13.46
CA PHE A 333 1.70 2.94 14.61
C PHE A 333 1.47 1.43 14.68
N GLU A 334 1.92 0.82 15.77
CA GLU A 334 1.69 -0.58 16.07
C GLU A 334 0.48 -0.70 17.02
N PRO A 335 -0.65 -1.26 16.58
CA PRO A 335 -1.85 -1.36 17.40
C PRO A 335 -1.62 -2.31 18.58
N THR A 336 -2.11 -1.93 19.76
CA THR A 336 -2.27 -2.84 20.91
C THR A 336 -3.69 -3.42 20.92
N ASP A 337 -3.92 -4.53 21.63
CA ASP A 337 -5.19 -5.27 21.69
C ASP A 337 -6.47 -4.42 21.91
N ASP A 338 -6.36 -3.22 22.49
CA ASP A 338 -7.48 -2.33 22.85
C ASP A 338 -8.08 -1.49 21.69
N TYR A 339 -7.52 -1.50 20.46
CA TYR A 339 -7.84 -0.48 19.44
C TYR A 339 -8.97 -0.79 18.44
N ASN A 340 -9.75 -1.87 18.61
CA ASN A 340 -10.97 -2.18 17.82
C ASN A 340 -10.82 -2.00 16.29
N GLY A 341 -9.66 -2.33 15.73
CA GLY A 341 -9.37 -2.25 14.29
C GLY A 341 -8.66 -0.97 13.82
N ALA A 342 -8.54 0.06 14.67
CA ALA A 342 -7.72 1.24 14.36
C ALA A 342 -6.23 0.87 14.35
N GLY A 343 -5.48 1.37 13.37
CA GLY A 343 -4.07 1.01 13.19
C GLY A 343 -3.82 -0.20 12.29
N LEU A 344 -4.83 -1.01 11.95
CA LEU A 344 -4.66 -2.14 11.03
C LEU A 344 -4.48 -1.70 9.57
N VAL A 345 -3.81 -2.53 8.76
CA VAL A 345 -3.70 -2.31 7.30
C VAL A 345 -5.02 -2.55 6.58
N VAL A 346 -5.89 -3.40 7.13
CA VAL A 346 -7.30 -3.60 6.74
C VAL A 346 -8.14 -3.40 7.99
N GLY A 347 -8.97 -2.35 8.05
CA GLY A 347 -9.61 -1.97 9.32
C GLY A 347 -10.94 -1.22 9.21
N THR A 348 -11.67 -1.23 10.32
CA THR A 348 -12.93 -0.50 10.52
C THR A 348 -13.04 0.06 11.95
N TYR A 349 -13.74 1.18 12.14
CA TYR A 349 -14.10 1.69 13.49
C TYR A 349 -15.32 0.99 14.09
N SER A 350 -16.02 0.16 13.30
CA SER A 350 -17.31 -0.40 13.69
C SER A 350 -17.42 -1.88 13.30
N PRO A 351 -16.59 -2.74 13.92
CA PRO A 351 -16.48 -4.16 13.55
C PRO A 351 -17.74 -4.96 13.89
N ASP A 352 -18.61 -4.46 14.77
CA ASP A 352 -19.89 -5.09 15.08
C ASP A 352 -20.84 -5.11 13.88
N TYR A 353 -20.80 -4.04 13.07
CA TYR A 353 -21.70 -3.87 11.93
C TYR A 353 -21.03 -4.24 10.61
N ASN A 354 -19.78 -3.81 10.43
CA ASN A 354 -19.05 -3.98 9.18
C ASN A 354 -18.10 -5.17 9.29
N LYS A 355 -18.04 -6.00 8.24
CA LYS A 355 -17.29 -7.26 8.25
C LYS A 355 -16.30 -7.32 7.10
N VAL A 356 -15.18 -7.97 7.35
CA VAL A 356 -14.25 -8.42 6.32
C VAL A 356 -14.15 -9.93 6.41
N TYR A 357 -13.93 -10.59 5.27
CA TYR A 357 -13.57 -11.99 5.19
C TYR A 357 -12.47 -12.11 4.15
N ALA A 358 -11.38 -12.79 4.49
CA ALA A 358 -10.31 -13.06 3.55
C ALA A 358 -9.92 -14.53 3.59
N ASP A 359 -9.58 -15.09 2.44
CA ASP A 359 -8.97 -16.41 2.35
C ASP A 359 -8.09 -16.51 1.10
N TYR A 360 -7.22 -17.52 1.09
CA TYR A 360 -6.24 -17.76 0.02
C TYR A 360 -5.49 -16.48 -0.34
N SER A 361 -5.00 -15.72 0.63
CA SER A 361 -4.46 -14.37 0.42
C SER A 361 -3.22 -14.16 1.27
N SER A 362 -2.32 -13.29 0.84
CA SER A 362 -1.18 -12.86 1.66
C SER A 362 -1.45 -11.44 2.16
N ILE A 363 -1.81 -11.28 3.42
CA ILE A 363 -2.20 -9.99 3.99
C ILE A 363 -1.32 -9.74 5.22
N GLN A 364 -0.52 -8.69 5.15
CA GLN A 364 0.31 -8.21 6.24
C GLN A 364 -0.52 -8.05 7.53
N ASP A 365 -0.01 -8.54 8.66
CA ASP A 365 -0.60 -8.44 9.99
C ASP A 365 -1.99 -9.09 10.14
N ALA A 366 -2.42 -9.92 9.18
CA ALA A 366 -3.73 -10.56 9.22
C ALA A 366 -3.71 -12.06 9.59
N ALA A 367 -2.54 -12.69 9.59
CA ALA A 367 -2.43 -14.10 9.92
C ALA A 367 -2.82 -14.35 11.39
N GLY A 368 -3.92 -15.07 11.60
CA GLY A 368 -4.47 -15.36 12.93
C GLY A 368 -5.58 -14.42 13.40
N GLU A 369 -5.96 -13.43 12.59
CA GLU A 369 -7.13 -12.59 12.85
C GLU A 369 -8.45 -13.39 12.75
N ASP A 370 -9.45 -13.04 13.56
CA ASP A 370 -10.74 -13.75 13.62
C ASP A 370 -11.51 -13.75 12.28
N TRP A 371 -11.24 -12.76 11.43
CA TRP A 371 -11.87 -12.61 10.11
C TRP A 371 -11.09 -13.29 8.98
N ALA A 372 -9.86 -13.74 9.27
CA ALA A 372 -8.98 -14.37 8.31
C ALA A 372 -9.21 -15.89 8.28
N GLY A 373 -9.36 -16.44 7.07
CA GLY A 373 -9.39 -17.87 6.83
C GLY A 373 -8.02 -18.52 7.04
N ASN A 374 -8.01 -19.87 7.08
CA ASN A 374 -6.77 -20.63 7.28
C ASN A 374 -5.76 -20.49 6.12
N GLY A 375 -6.21 -20.04 4.93
CA GLY A 375 -5.36 -19.74 3.78
C GLY A 375 -4.90 -18.29 3.74
N VAL A 376 -5.02 -17.52 4.83
CA VAL A 376 -4.42 -16.18 4.94
C VAL A 376 -3.02 -16.29 5.52
N TYR A 377 -2.04 -15.77 4.78
CA TYR A 377 -0.62 -15.77 5.13
C TYR A 377 -0.12 -14.35 5.38
N ASP A 378 0.97 -14.23 6.15
CA ASP A 378 1.76 -13.01 6.25
C ASP A 378 3.20 -13.34 5.87
N ILE A 379 3.55 -13.04 4.62
CA ILE A 379 4.86 -13.34 4.07
C ILE A 379 5.24 -12.30 3.02
N ASP A 380 6.54 -12.00 2.93
CA ASP A 380 7.08 -11.14 1.89
C ASP A 380 6.75 -11.74 0.50
N PRO A 381 6.06 -10.98 -0.38
CA PRO A 381 5.70 -11.46 -1.70
C PRO A 381 6.90 -11.78 -2.60
N GLY A 382 8.08 -11.19 -2.37
CA GLY A 382 9.25 -11.43 -3.21
C GLY A 382 9.07 -10.97 -4.65
N TYR A 383 8.66 -9.71 -4.84
CA TYR A 383 8.49 -9.10 -6.15
C TYR A 383 9.78 -9.05 -6.97
N THR A 384 9.65 -9.08 -8.30
CA THR A 384 10.77 -8.99 -9.25
C THR A 384 11.52 -7.66 -9.13
N ASP A 385 10.82 -6.52 -9.20
CA ASP A 385 11.43 -5.19 -9.04
C ASP A 385 10.42 -4.13 -8.56
N ARG A 386 10.08 -4.24 -7.28
CA ARG A 386 9.16 -3.33 -6.58
C ARG A 386 9.51 -1.84 -6.76
N ARG A 387 10.80 -1.48 -6.82
CA ARG A 387 11.24 -0.07 -6.90
C ARG A 387 10.88 0.57 -8.24
N ASN A 388 10.81 -0.25 -9.30
CA ASN A 388 10.43 0.18 -10.64
C ASN A 388 8.98 -0.19 -10.99
N GLN A 389 8.13 -0.38 -9.97
CA GLN A 389 6.70 -0.71 -10.11
C GLN A 389 6.42 -2.09 -10.75
N ASP A 390 7.40 -2.98 -10.77
CA ASP A 390 7.21 -4.37 -11.17
C ASP A 390 6.84 -5.22 -9.94
N PHE A 391 5.54 -5.42 -9.78
CA PHE A 391 4.94 -6.22 -8.71
C PHE A 391 4.63 -7.65 -9.15
N SER A 392 5.20 -8.11 -10.27
CA SER A 392 5.20 -9.53 -10.60
C SER A 392 5.99 -10.32 -9.55
N LEU A 393 5.56 -11.54 -9.27
CA LEU A 393 6.25 -12.43 -8.35
C LEU A 393 7.53 -12.93 -9.02
N SER A 394 8.68 -12.77 -8.35
CA SER A 394 9.91 -13.41 -8.81
C SER A 394 9.77 -14.93 -8.71
N ASP A 395 10.57 -15.68 -9.48
CA ASP A 395 10.51 -17.15 -9.46
C ASP A 395 10.74 -17.76 -8.07
N LYS A 396 11.32 -17.01 -7.13
CA LYS A 396 11.58 -17.44 -5.74
C LYS A 396 10.39 -17.21 -4.81
N SER A 397 9.34 -16.53 -5.28
CA SER A 397 8.25 -16.07 -4.45
C SER A 397 7.48 -17.24 -3.83
N PRO A 398 7.22 -17.22 -2.51
CA PRO A 398 6.42 -18.24 -1.86
C PRO A 398 4.93 -18.17 -2.22
N LEU A 399 4.50 -17.17 -3.00
CA LEU A 399 3.10 -16.92 -3.35
C LEU A 399 2.70 -17.48 -4.72
N ILE A 400 3.63 -18.14 -5.41
CA ILE A 400 3.40 -18.82 -6.69
C ILE A 400 2.66 -20.14 -6.46
N GLY A 401 1.53 -20.34 -7.12
CA GLY A 401 0.72 -21.56 -7.08
C GLY A 401 0.08 -21.84 -5.71
N VAL A 402 -0.28 -20.77 -4.98
CA VAL A 402 -0.86 -20.87 -3.61
C VAL A 402 -2.32 -20.44 -3.57
N GLY A 403 -2.80 -19.75 -4.60
CA GLY A 403 -4.21 -19.40 -4.75
C GLY A 403 -5.08 -20.60 -5.10
N VAL A 404 -6.37 -20.36 -5.28
CA VAL A 404 -7.32 -21.40 -5.74
C VAL A 404 -8.24 -20.85 -6.83
N ASP A 405 -8.77 -21.71 -7.69
CA ASP A 405 -9.66 -21.30 -8.79
C ASP A 405 -10.97 -20.63 -8.31
N ALA A 406 -11.47 -21.03 -7.14
CA ALA A 406 -12.72 -20.54 -6.60
C ALA A 406 -12.79 -20.57 -5.08
N TRP A 407 -13.39 -19.52 -4.49
CA TRP A 407 -13.81 -19.52 -3.10
C TRP A 407 -15.30 -19.86 -3.01
N ASN A 408 -15.57 -21.15 -2.80
CA ASN A 408 -16.93 -21.72 -2.91
C ASN A 408 -17.93 -21.15 -1.90
N ASP A 409 -17.48 -20.76 -0.70
CA ASP A 409 -18.34 -20.22 0.36
C ASP A 409 -19.06 -18.94 -0.08
N TRP A 410 -18.41 -18.15 -0.94
CA TRP A 410 -18.91 -16.88 -1.47
C TRP A 410 -19.19 -16.88 -2.97
N GLY A 411 -18.93 -18.00 -3.66
CA GLY A 411 -19.11 -18.13 -5.11
C GLY A 411 -18.18 -17.22 -5.93
N LEU A 412 -17.01 -16.87 -5.40
CA LEU A 412 -16.01 -16.06 -6.10
C LEU A 412 -15.08 -16.96 -6.93
N LYS A 413 -14.56 -16.42 -8.04
CA LYS A 413 -13.65 -17.12 -8.95
C LYS A 413 -12.44 -16.27 -9.30
N ALA A 414 -11.29 -16.91 -9.46
CA ALA A 414 -10.12 -16.28 -10.03
C ALA A 414 -10.42 -15.88 -11.50
N PRO A 415 -9.87 -14.76 -12.00
CA PRO A 415 -10.04 -14.39 -13.40
C PRO A 415 -9.21 -15.31 -14.30
N ASP A 416 -9.70 -15.60 -15.52
CA ASP A 416 -9.02 -16.47 -16.49
C ASP A 416 -7.66 -15.93 -16.98
N TYR A 417 -7.42 -14.63 -16.80
CA TYR A 417 -6.21 -13.97 -17.25
C TYR A 417 -5.74 -12.92 -16.25
N ASP A 418 -4.43 -12.85 -16.06
CA ASP A 418 -3.76 -11.85 -15.22
C ASP A 418 -3.78 -10.45 -15.88
N ILE A 419 -3.15 -9.48 -15.21
CA ILE A 419 -3.06 -8.08 -15.68
C ILE A 419 -2.29 -7.93 -17.01
N ASN A 420 -1.34 -8.82 -17.30
CA ASN A 420 -0.56 -8.84 -18.55
C ASN A 420 -1.23 -9.68 -19.66
N GLY A 421 -2.37 -10.32 -19.37
CA GLY A 421 -3.06 -11.20 -20.30
C GLY A 421 -2.49 -12.62 -20.37
N VAL A 422 -1.68 -13.02 -19.38
CA VAL A 422 -1.24 -14.41 -19.19
C VAL A 422 -2.41 -15.23 -18.67
N PHE A 423 -2.60 -16.44 -19.20
CA PHE A 423 -3.66 -17.34 -18.77
C PHE A 423 -3.44 -17.78 -17.32
N ARG A 424 -4.51 -17.95 -16.55
CA ARG A 424 -4.45 -18.41 -15.16
C ARG A 424 -5.25 -19.70 -14.99
N PRO A 425 -4.68 -20.73 -14.33
CA PRO A 425 -3.30 -20.81 -13.84
C PRO A 425 -2.28 -21.07 -14.97
N THR A 426 -1.05 -20.62 -14.80
CA THR A 426 0.10 -20.96 -15.66
C THR A 426 1.23 -21.56 -14.82
N PRO A 427 1.77 -22.75 -15.18
CA PRO A 427 1.38 -23.63 -16.28
C PRO A 427 0.02 -24.30 -16.06
N LEU A 428 -0.61 -24.75 -17.15
CA LEU A 428 -1.89 -25.44 -17.07
C LEU A 428 -1.80 -26.66 -16.13
N ALA A 429 -2.73 -26.75 -15.17
CA ALA A 429 -2.80 -27.73 -14.07
C ALA A 429 -1.96 -27.41 -12.81
N SER A 430 -1.31 -26.26 -12.72
CA SER A 430 -0.97 -25.68 -11.41
C SER A 430 -2.20 -25.01 -10.78
N ASP A 431 -2.01 -24.47 -9.58
CA ASP A 431 -2.97 -23.56 -8.95
C ASP A 431 -2.63 -22.10 -9.32
N PRO A 432 -3.59 -21.17 -9.22
CA PRO A 432 -3.34 -19.75 -9.48
C PRO A 432 -2.32 -19.12 -8.55
N ASP A 433 -1.60 -18.11 -9.05
CA ASP A 433 -0.79 -17.26 -8.20
C ASP A 433 -1.65 -16.27 -7.40
N LEU A 434 -1.15 -15.87 -6.23
CA LEU A 434 -1.73 -14.74 -5.52
C LEU A 434 -1.40 -13.42 -6.21
N GLY A 435 -2.34 -12.49 -6.17
CA GLY A 435 -2.18 -11.13 -6.70
C GLY A 435 -2.51 -10.99 -8.19
N ALA A 436 -2.13 -9.83 -8.73
CA ALA A 436 -2.52 -9.37 -10.07
C ALA A 436 -1.81 -10.07 -11.23
N TYR A 437 -0.70 -10.73 -10.96
CA TYR A 437 0.19 -11.34 -11.96
C TYR A 437 0.16 -12.85 -11.87
N GLU A 438 0.45 -13.53 -12.98
CA GLU A 438 0.68 -14.97 -13.03
C GLU A 438 2.13 -15.23 -13.48
N ASN A 439 2.86 -16.04 -12.72
CA ASN A 439 4.21 -16.48 -13.03
C ASN A 439 4.17 -17.64 -14.04
N ALA A 440 5.31 -17.91 -14.68
CA ALA A 440 5.43 -19.04 -15.61
C ALA A 440 5.61 -20.39 -14.89
N ASN A 441 6.03 -20.36 -13.63
CA ASN A 441 6.17 -21.51 -12.76
C ASN A 441 4.87 -21.73 -11.98
N GLY A 442 4.51 -22.99 -11.74
CA GLY A 442 3.32 -23.33 -10.94
C GLY A 442 3.60 -23.48 -9.44
N THR A 443 4.84 -23.22 -9.03
CA THR A 443 5.29 -23.24 -7.63
C THR A 443 6.61 -22.48 -7.54
N MET A 444 6.99 -22.07 -6.33
CA MET A 444 8.23 -21.35 -6.09
C MET A 444 9.48 -22.16 -6.47
N ALA A 445 10.51 -21.48 -6.97
CA ALA A 445 11.83 -22.02 -7.22
C ALA A 445 12.73 -21.83 -5.99
N GLY A 446 12.94 -22.89 -5.23
CA GLY A 446 13.84 -22.94 -4.08
C GLY A 446 13.13 -23.17 -2.75
N PRO A 447 13.83 -22.98 -1.61
CA PRO A 447 13.25 -23.18 -0.29
C PRO A 447 12.41 -21.98 0.16
N MET A 448 11.52 -22.18 1.14
CA MET A 448 10.86 -21.06 1.83
C MET A 448 11.91 -20.12 2.44
N PRO A 449 11.63 -18.80 2.48
CA PRO A 449 12.46 -17.91 3.27
C PRO A 449 12.45 -18.29 4.76
N PRO A 450 13.55 -18.06 5.50
CA PRO A 450 13.55 -18.17 6.96
C PRO A 450 12.58 -17.14 7.56
N SER A 451 11.94 -17.47 8.68
CA SER A 451 11.00 -16.58 9.37
C SER A 451 11.57 -16.02 10.68
N ASN A 452 10.82 -15.14 11.35
CA ASN A 452 11.19 -14.57 12.66
C ASN A 452 12.60 -13.96 12.70
N PHE A 453 13.00 -13.27 11.62
CA PHE A 453 14.31 -12.62 11.56
C PHE A 453 14.35 -11.47 12.57
N THR A 454 15.33 -11.48 13.47
CA THR A 454 15.53 -10.43 14.47
C THR A 454 16.98 -9.95 14.49
N LEU A 455 17.14 -8.69 14.93
CA LEU A 455 18.38 -7.96 14.96
C LEU A 455 18.53 -7.27 16.33
N ILE A 456 19.57 -7.62 17.08
CA ILE A 456 19.90 -6.99 18.36
C ILE A 456 21.29 -6.35 18.26
N PRO A 457 21.42 -5.01 18.36
CA PRO A 457 22.74 -4.37 18.37
C PRO A 457 23.57 -4.76 19.59
N ILE A 458 24.89 -4.87 19.41
CA ILE A 458 25.87 -5.03 20.48
C ILE A 458 27.02 -4.03 20.27
N SER A 459 27.87 -3.83 21.29
CA SER A 459 29.09 -3.02 21.13
C SER A 459 29.88 -3.48 19.90
N TYR A 460 30.06 -2.59 18.93
CA TYR A 460 30.79 -2.83 17.67
C TYR A 460 30.24 -4.00 16.82
N GLY A 461 28.94 -4.29 16.90
CA GLY A 461 28.39 -5.46 16.21
C GLY A 461 26.87 -5.57 16.27
N ALA A 462 26.37 -6.73 15.83
CA ALA A 462 24.98 -7.10 15.96
C ALA A 462 24.82 -8.62 16.08
N LYS A 463 23.82 -9.06 16.85
CA LYS A 463 23.37 -10.45 16.91
C LYS A 463 22.13 -10.61 16.04
N LEU A 464 22.20 -11.59 15.15
CA LEU A 464 21.14 -11.97 14.21
C LEU A 464 20.57 -13.32 14.65
N SER A 465 19.25 -13.46 14.62
CA SER A 465 18.59 -14.76 14.80
C SER A 465 17.38 -14.91 13.90
N TRP A 466 17.05 -16.15 13.54
CA TRP A 466 15.88 -16.49 12.71
C TRP A 466 15.38 -17.90 12.99
N SER A 467 14.20 -18.23 12.47
CA SER A 467 13.64 -19.57 12.44
C SER A 467 14.05 -20.30 11.14
N PRO A 468 14.27 -21.63 11.18
CA PRO A 468 14.67 -22.36 9.99
C PRO A 468 13.62 -22.35 8.87
N SER A 469 14.06 -22.50 7.64
CA SER A 469 13.18 -22.62 6.46
C SER A 469 12.34 -23.90 6.48
N THR A 470 11.09 -23.79 6.03
CA THR A 470 10.14 -24.90 5.83
C THR A 470 10.02 -25.28 4.35
N LYS A 471 9.28 -26.34 4.05
CA LYS A 471 9.08 -26.82 2.67
C LYS A 471 8.11 -25.95 1.87
N SER A 472 7.01 -25.49 2.48
CA SER A 472 6.05 -24.58 1.84
C SER A 472 5.24 -23.82 2.88
N LEU A 473 4.33 -22.94 2.43
CA LEU A 473 3.33 -22.30 3.29
C LEU A 473 2.33 -23.28 3.91
N SER A 474 2.02 -24.38 3.21
CA SER A 474 1.08 -25.41 3.64
C SER A 474 1.74 -26.60 4.34
N ASP A 475 3.07 -26.73 4.27
CA ASP A 475 3.88 -27.75 4.93
C ASP A 475 4.96 -27.09 5.80
N ALA A 476 4.66 -26.99 7.10
CA ALA A 476 5.56 -26.44 8.11
C ALA A 476 6.73 -27.36 8.49
N THR A 477 6.90 -28.53 7.84
CA THR A 477 8.09 -29.35 8.07
C THR A 477 9.35 -28.64 7.57
N LEU A 478 10.45 -28.82 8.30
CA LEU A 478 11.72 -28.18 7.97
C LEU A 478 12.23 -28.68 6.61
N GLU A 479 12.77 -27.75 5.82
CA GLU A 479 13.47 -28.08 4.59
C GLU A 479 14.87 -28.64 4.94
N GLU A 480 15.30 -29.66 4.22
CA GLU A 480 16.57 -30.32 4.47
C GLU A 480 17.71 -29.61 3.71
N ASN A 481 18.95 -29.79 4.19
CA ASN A 481 20.17 -29.30 3.53
C ASN A 481 20.16 -27.79 3.24
N ILE A 482 19.73 -26.99 4.22
CA ILE A 482 19.73 -25.52 4.13
C ILE A 482 20.98 -24.90 4.77
N GLU A 483 21.54 -23.91 4.07
CA GLU A 483 22.44 -22.88 4.60
C GLU A 483 21.78 -21.49 4.47
N TYR A 484 22.23 -20.51 5.25
CA TYR A 484 21.69 -19.15 5.25
C TYR A 484 22.75 -18.16 4.82
N LYS A 485 22.47 -17.40 3.76
CA LYS A 485 23.29 -16.27 3.30
C LYS A 485 22.91 -15.04 4.10
N ILE A 486 23.92 -14.41 4.71
CA ILE A 486 23.77 -13.20 5.51
C ILE A 486 24.30 -12.03 4.70
N PHE A 487 23.47 -11.01 4.54
CA PHE A 487 23.78 -9.81 3.79
C PHE A 487 23.94 -8.64 4.75
N GLN A 488 24.99 -7.84 4.55
CA GLN A 488 25.15 -6.51 5.11
C GLN A 488 25.18 -5.52 3.96
N ASP A 489 24.25 -4.56 3.94
CA ASP A 489 24.13 -3.53 2.90
C ASP A 489 24.13 -4.14 1.48
N ASN A 490 23.33 -5.20 1.30
CA ASN A 490 23.20 -6.03 0.10
C ASN A 490 24.42 -6.87 -0.32
N ARG A 491 25.50 -6.90 0.48
CA ARG A 491 26.68 -7.74 0.23
C ARG A 491 26.66 -8.96 1.13
N VAL A 492 26.91 -10.14 0.57
CA VAL A 492 27.07 -11.37 1.37
C VAL A 492 28.31 -11.22 2.25
N ILE A 493 28.14 -11.36 3.56
CA ILE A 493 29.24 -11.37 4.55
C ILE A 493 29.53 -12.76 5.11
N ALA A 494 28.54 -13.66 5.08
CA ALA A 494 28.68 -15.03 5.55
C ALA A 494 27.63 -15.96 4.94
N THR A 495 27.93 -17.26 4.97
CA THR A 495 26.99 -18.36 4.74
C THR A 495 27.13 -19.34 5.90
N VAL A 496 26.03 -19.66 6.60
CA VAL A 496 26.07 -20.46 7.83
C VAL A 496 24.96 -21.52 7.86
N LYS A 497 25.14 -22.59 8.63
CA LYS A 497 24.10 -23.61 8.87
C LYS A 497 23.24 -23.32 10.10
N ASP A 498 23.83 -22.65 11.08
CA ASP A 498 23.15 -22.26 12.30
C ASP A 498 22.14 -21.14 12.04
N THR A 499 21.17 -20.99 12.94
CA THR A 499 20.16 -19.92 12.88
C THR A 499 20.52 -18.70 13.73
N LEU A 500 21.79 -18.61 14.13
CA LEU A 500 22.36 -17.52 14.91
C LEU A 500 23.64 -17.05 14.25
N TYR A 501 23.84 -15.74 14.19
CA TYR A 501 25.08 -15.16 13.70
C TYR A 501 25.42 -13.86 14.42
N THR A 502 26.70 -13.69 14.77
CA THR A 502 27.18 -12.44 15.38
C THR A 502 28.08 -11.72 14.38
N VAL A 503 27.64 -10.54 13.96
CA VAL A 503 28.45 -9.60 13.18
C VAL A 503 29.30 -8.80 14.16
N THR A 504 30.60 -8.66 13.86
CA THR A 504 31.55 -7.90 14.69
C THR A 504 32.34 -6.92 13.83
N GLY A 505 32.98 -5.94 14.45
CA GLY A 505 33.79 -4.95 13.74
C GLY A 505 32.98 -3.84 13.06
N LEU A 506 31.73 -3.63 13.49
CA LEU A 506 30.93 -2.50 13.07
C LEU A 506 31.39 -1.23 13.77
N SER A 507 31.30 -0.09 13.08
CA SER A 507 31.57 1.22 13.68
C SER A 507 30.35 1.70 14.46
N LEU A 508 30.58 2.34 15.60
CA LEU A 508 29.50 2.92 16.40
C LEU A 508 28.82 4.07 15.64
N ASP A 509 27.53 4.28 15.93
CA ASP A 509 26.62 5.28 15.34
C ASP A 509 26.46 5.23 13.81
N SER A 510 27.08 4.25 13.15
CA SER A 510 26.89 3.99 11.72
C SER A 510 25.70 3.05 11.54
N THR A 511 24.78 3.39 10.65
CA THR A 511 23.62 2.54 10.33
C THR A 511 24.03 1.44 9.37
N TYR A 512 23.67 0.20 9.71
CA TYR A 512 23.86 -0.99 8.88
C TYR A 512 22.52 -1.69 8.66
N ALA A 513 22.31 -2.20 7.45
CA ALA A 513 21.13 -2.97 7.08
C ALA A 513 21.48 -4.45 6.88
N PHE A 514 20.77 -5.34 7.59
CA PHE A 514 20.98 -6.79 7.49
C PHE A 514 19.77 -7.48 6.86
N SER A 515 20.04 -8.46 6.00
CA SER A 515 19.04 -9.34 5.40
C SER A 515 19.53 -10.77 5.40
N ILE A 516 18.61 -11.74 5.31
CA ILE A 516 18.93 -13.16 5.24
C ILE A 516 18.17 -13.85 4.10
N ALA A 517 18.77 -14.89 3.50
CA ALA A 517 18.09 -15.79 2.58
C ALA A 517 18.54 -17.22 2.82
N ALA A 518 17.65 -18.18 2.64
CA ALA A 518 17.99 -19.59 2.62
C ALA A 518 18.59 -19.99 1.28
N LEU A 519 19.54 -20.91 1.33
CA LEU A 519 20.23 -21.55 0.21
C LEU A 519 20.06 -23.06 0.39
N LYS A 520 19.41 -23.72 -0.58
CA LYS A 520 19.32 -25.17 -0.62
C LYS A 520 20.58 -25.74 -1.25
N ILE A 521 21.32 -26.55 -0.49
CA ILE A 521 22.64 -27.06 -0.90
C ILE A 521 22.52 -28.00 -2.11
N ASP A 522 21.43 -28.77 -2.17
CA ASP A 522 21.26 -29.85 -3.15
C ASP A 522 21.22 -29.36 -4.60
N ASP A 523 20.63 -28.18 -4.84
CA ASP A 523 20.43 -27.59 -6.17
C ASP A 523 20.91 -26.13 -6.29
N ALA A 524 21.50 -25.58 -5.21
CA ALA A 524 21.98 -24.20 -5.11
C ALA A 524 20.90 -23.13 -5.35
N THR A 525 19.62 -23.46 -5.16
CA THR A 525 18.51 -22.50 -5.22
C THR A 525 18.42 -21.68 -3.94
N GLU A 526 17.84 -20.48 -4.05
CA GLU A 526 17.75 -19.54 -2.93
C GLU A 526 16.32 -19.07 -2.73
N SER A 527 15.95 -18.81 -1.49
CA SER A 527 14.68 -18.15 -1.16
C SER A 527 14.69 -16.67 -1.56
N VAL A 528 13.52 -16.03 -1.44
CA VAL A 528 13.41 -14.57 -1.27
C VAL A 528 14.24 -14.13 -0.06
N LYS A 529 14.81 -12.91 -0.14
CA LYS A 529 15.54 -12.31 0.99
C LYS A 529 14.54 -11.68 1.96
N ILE A 530 14.73 -11.91 3.26
CA ILE A 530 13.94 -11.26 4.32
C ILE A 530 14.71 -10.08 4.91
N GLY A 531 13.99 -9.01 5.22
CA GLY A 531 14.51 -7.72 5.68
C GLY A 531 14.59 -6.66 4.55
N PRO A 532 15.37 -5.59 4.72
CA PRO A 532 16.39 -5.42 5.74
C PRO A 532 15.86 -4.97 7.10
N LEU A 533 16.49 -5.46 8.16
CA LEU A 533 16.43 -4.81 9.47
C LEU A 533 17.67 -3.92 9.64
N ALA A 534 17.47 -2.68 10.08
CA ALA A 534 18.53 -1.71 10.24
C ALA A 534 18.86 -1.45 11.72
N THR A 535 20.14 -1.24 12.03
CA THR A 535 20.57 -0.82 13.37
C THR A 535 21.80 0.07 13.33
N SER A 536 21.97 0.89 14.35
CA SER A 536 23.17 1.69 14.60
C SER A 536 23.78 1.26 15.94
N PRO A 537 24.86 0.46 15.95
CA PRO A 537 25.48 -0.01 17.18
C PRO A 537 25.95 1.17 18.05
N SER A 538 25.69 1.08 19.36
CA SER A 538 26.24 1.99 20.37
C SER A 538 27.14 1.21 21.33
N TYR A 539 27.93 1.92 22.14
CA TYR A 539 28.70 1.25 23.18
C TYR A 539 27.79 0.83 24.33
N LEU A 540 27.67 -0.49 24.54
CA LEU A 540 26.82 -1.12 25.55
C LEU A 540 27.65 -1.80 26.64
N GLY A 541 28.89 -1.34 26.84
CA GLY A 541 29.85 -1.94 27.75
C GLY A 541 30.69 -3.07 27.13
N PRO A 542 31.54 -3.73 27.95
CA PRO A 542 31.67 -3.55 29.41
C PRO A 542 32.17 -2.15 29.82
N TRP A 543 31.74 -1.63 30.98
CA TRP A 543 32.06 -0.27 31.41
C TRP A 543 33.37 -0.23 32.21
N TYR A 544 34.42 0.37 31.65
CA TYR A 544 35.73 0.44 32.28
C TYR A 544 35.85 1.66 33.19
N VAL A 545 36.38 1.48 34.40
CA VAL A 545 36.58 2.55 35.39
C VAL A 545 38.06 2.73 35.64
N ALA A 546 38.59 3.92 35.37
CA ALA A 546 40.00 4.26 35.57
C ALA A 546 40.21 5.22 36.74
N VAL A 547 41.30 5.02 37.49
CA VAL A 547 41.71 5.93 38.57
C VAL A 547 42.20 7.30 38.07
N THR A 548 42.67 7.37 36.83
CA THR A 548 43.14 8.61 36.20
C THR A 548 42.72 8.65 34.73
N GLY A 549 42.54 9.85 34.18
CA GLY A 549 42.17 10.04 32.77
C GLY A 549 40.72 9.69 32.42
N GLY A 550 40.00 8.99 33.30
CA GLY A 550 38.59 8.70 33.10
C GLY A 550 37.71 9.95 33.09
N LYS A 551 36.53 9.85 32.47
CA LYS A 551 35.60 10.96 32.26
C LYS A 551 34.28 10.74 33.01
N SER A 552 33.55 11.83 33.28
CA SER A 552 32.18 11.76 33.79
C SER A 552 31.19 11.65 32.62
N PRO A 553 29.95 11.19 32.83
CA PRO A 553 28.96 11.04 31.75
C PRO A 553 28.64 12.34 31.02
N ASN A 554 28.79 13.48 31.70
CA ASN A 554 28.46 14.81 31.19
C ASN A 554 29.69 15.60 30.69
N ASP A 555 30.86 14.95 30.53
CA ASP A 555 32.05 15.61 29.98
C ASP A 555 31.84 15.89 28.48
N ALA A 556 32.01 17.15 28.06
CA ALA A 556 31.82 17.59 26.68
C ALA A 556 32.82 16.96 25.68
N SER A 557 33.89 16.34 26.16
CA SER A 557 34.86 15.59 25.35
C SER A 557 34.52 14.12 25.15
N ASN A 558 33.40 13.64 25.71
CA ASN A 558 32.96 12.27 25.53
C ASN A 558 32.69 11.96 24.06
N THR A 559 33.14 10.78 23.64
CA THR A 559 32.83 10.19 22.34
C THR A 559 31.69 9.18 22.50
N ASN A 560 31.24 8.61 21.38
CA ASN A 560 30.32 7.48 21.37
C ASN A 560 30.91 6.19 21.96
N GLU A 561 32.20 6.16 22.25
CA GLU A 561 32.90 5.08 22.96
C GLU A 561 33.05 5.35 24.47
N TYR A 562 32.32 6.33 25.03
CA TYR A 562 32.39 6.65 26.44
C TYR A 562 32.17 5.40 27.31
N GLY A 563 33.09 5.20 28.26
CA GLY A 563 33.13 4.05 29.15
C GLY A 563 33.81 2.81 28.58
N SER A 564 34.30 2.85 27.35
CA SER A 564 35.21 1.82 26.82
C SER A 564 36.58 1.86 27.47
N ILE A 565 37.40 0.85 27.19
CA ILE A 565 38.77 0.78 27.72
C ILE A 565 39.64 1.96 27.27
N ASN A 566 39.36 2.53 26.08
CA ASN A 566 40.09 3.68 25.54
C ASN A 566 39.59 5.01 26.11
N PHE A 567 38.31 5.06 26.52
CA PHE A 567 37.65 6.24 27.06
C PHE A 567 36.96 5.91 28.39
N PRO A 568 37.72 5.50 29.42
CA PRO A 568 37.14 4.95 30.64
C PRO A 568 36.36 5.98 31.45
N ILE A 569 35.50 5.48 32.33
CA ILE A 569 34.76 6.26 33.32
C ILE A 569 35.68 6.64 34.49
N ASN A 570 35.54 7.84 35.04
CA ASN A 570 36.37 8.31 36.16
C ASN A 570 36.09 7.61 37.51
N HIS A 571 34.85 7.21 37.79
CA HIS A 571 34.44 6.71 39.10
C HIS A 571 33.38 5.61 39.02
N LEU A 572 33.36 4.73 40.03
CA LEU A 572 32.40 3.64 40.11
C LEU A 572 30.95 4.12 40.22
N THR A 573 30.67 5.24 40.90
CA THR A 573 29.31 5.84 40.91
C THR A 573 28.81 6.09 39.48
N ASN A 574 29.62 6.73 38.65
CA ASN A 574 29.24 7.05 37.27
C ASN A 574 29.06 5.79 36.41
N ALA A 575 29.86 4.75 36.66
CA ALA A 575 29.70 3.47 35.97
C ALA A 575 28.41 2.75 36.38
N ILE A 576 28.03 2.79 37.66
CA ILE A 576 26.75 2.25 38.15
C ILE A 576 25.56 3.03 37.58
N ASP A 577 25.69 4.35 37.44
CA ASP A 577 24.64 5.21 36.88
C ASP A 577 24.37 4.85 35.41
N VAL A 578 25.44 4.68 34.62
CA VAL A 578 25.37 4.40 33.17
C VAL A 578 25.02 2.94 32.87
N ALA A 579 25.51 2.00 33.67
CA ALA A 579 25.30 0.57 33.45
C ALA A 579 23.81 0.18 33.56
N ALA A 580 23.32 -0.59 32.58
CA ALA A 580 22.03 -1.26 32.65
C ALA A 580 22.09 -2.52 33.52
N ALA A 581 20.93 -3.06 33.89
CA ALA A 581 20.88 -4.35 34.58
C ALA A 581 21.41 -5.47 33.66
N GLY A 582 22.34 -6.27 34.17
CA GLY A 582 23.07 -7.31 33.43
C GLY A 582 24.46 -6.89 32.99
N ASP A 583 24.77 -5.59 33.00
CA ASP A 583 26.05 -5.09 32.51
C ASP A 583 27.23 -5.46 33.40
N THR A 584 28.41 -5.49 32.78
CA THR A 584 29.68 -5.67 33.46
C THR A 584 30.41 -4.34 33.59
N ILE A 585 30.84 -4.01 34.81
CA ILE A 585 31.76 -2.92 35.13
C ILE A 585 33.13 -3.52 35.43
N VAL A 586 34.16 -3.00 34.77
CA VAL A 586 35.55 -3.45 34.90
C VAL A 586 36.38 -2.36 35.57
N MET A 587 36.85 -2.61 36.78
CA MET A 587 37.75 -1.71 37.52
C MET A 587 39.19 -1.90 37.01
N LEU A 588 39.74 -0.86 36.38
CA LEU A 588 41.14 -0.85 35.90
C LEU A 588 42.13 -0.68 37.07
N GLU A 589 43.39 -1.00 36.81
CA GLU A 589 44.51 -0.91 37.76
C GLU A 589 44.55 0.43 38.52
N GLY A 590 44.75 0.34 39.84
CA GLY A 590 44.97 1.47 40.74
C GLY A 590 44.09 1.45 41.99
N THR A 591 44.26 2.49 42.81
CA THR A 591 43.45 2.73 44.02
C THR A 591 42.28 3.68 43.72
N HIS A 592 41.07 3.13 43.66
CA HIS A 592 39.80 3.84 43.51
C HIS A 592 39.30 4.30 44.88
N SER A 593 39.64 5.53 45.26
CA SER A 593 39.25 6.16 46.53
C SER A 593 38.30 7.36 46.33
N GLY A 594 37.90 8.03 47.41
CA GLY A 594 37.03 9.21 47.32
C GLY A 594 35.53 8.91 47.44
N VAL A 595 34.72 9.97 47.55
CA VAL A 595 33.28 9.87 47.84
C VAL A 595 32.49 9.15 46.75
N THR A 596 33.01 9.14 45.53
CA THR A 596 32.42 8.51 44.34
C THR A 596 32.79 7.03 44.18
N ASN A 597 33.51 6.45 45.15
CA ASN A 597 33.90 5.04 45.18
C ASN A 597 33.56 4.35 46.52
N ARG A 598 32.81 5.02 47.41
CA ARG A 598 32.44 4.49 48.73
C ARG A 598 30.99 4.79 49.09
N ASN A 599 30.41 3.98 49.98
CA ASN A 599 29.02 4.04 50.42
C ASN A 599 28.02 4.05 49.25
N LEU A 600 28.30 3.22 48.23
CA LEU A 600 27.47 3.13 47.03
C LEU A 600 26.29 2.20 47.28
N ASN A 601 25.10 2.60 46.83
CA ASN A 601 23.94 1.72 46.81
C ASN A 601 23.86 1.01 45.45
N ILE A 602 23.88 -0.33 45.46
CA ILE A 602 23.70 -1.15 44.27
C ILE A 602 22.28 -1.70 44.29
N SER A 603 21.44 -1.14 43.41
CA SER A 603 20.05 -1.54 43.20
C SER A 603 19.80 -2.25 41.85
N LYS A 604 20.84 -2.36 41.00
CA LYS A 604 20.80 -3.06 39.71
C LYS A 604 21.52 -4.40 39.83
N ARG A 605 21.09 -5.41 39.06
CA ARG A 605 21.88 -6.64 38.88
C ARG A 605 23.08 -6.29 38.01
N LEU A 606 24.27 -6.20 38.58
CA LEU A 606 25.51 -5.83 37.87
C LEU A 606 26.59 -6.89 38.12
N VAL A 607 27.50 -7.04 37.18
CA VAL A 607 28.78 -7.72 37.40
C VAL A 607 29.84 -6.65 37.61
N ILE A 608 30.44 -6.57 38.81
CA ILE A 608 31.58 -5.67 39.07
C ILE A 608 32.81 -6.55 39.24
N THR A 609 33.80 -6.39 38.36
CA THR A 609 35.04 -7.16 38.35
C THR A 609 36.25 -6.24 38.28
N GLY A 610 37.40 -6.70 38.77
CA GLY A 610 38.68 -6.11 38.36
C GLY A 610 39.03 -6.50 36.93
N ASP A 611 39.92 -5.74 36.29
CA ASP A 611 40.63 -6.20 35.10
C ASP A 611 41.32 -7.54 35.39
N LEU A 612 40.87 -8.59 34.72
CA LEU A 612 41.31 -9.97 34.95
C LEU A 612 42.76 -10.21 34.49
N THR A 613 43.39 -9.24 33.83
CA THR A 613 44.82 -9.30 33.48
C THR A 613 45.73 -8.87 34.62
N LYS A 614 45.16 -8.38 35.73
CA LYS A 614 45.87 -7.86 36.91
C LYS A 614 45.59 -8.70 38.15
N SER A 615 46.47 -8.62 39.14
CA SER A 615 46.23 -9.27 40.43
C SER A 615 45.34 -8.40 41.33
N PRO A 616 44.59 -8.99 42.28
CA PRO A 616 43.67 -8.24 43.14
C PRO A 616 44.34 -7.15 44.01
N ASP A 617 45.65 -7.25 44.27
CA ASP A 617 46.42 -6.23 44.99
C ASP A 617 46.76 -5.00 44.14
N GLU A 618 46.57 -5.07 42.82
CA GLU A 618 46.77 -3.96 41.88
C GLU A 618 45.46 -3.17 41.62
N ILE A 619 44.30 -3.70 42.03
CA ILE A 619 42.97 -3.09 41.82
C ILE A 619 42.27 -2.93 43.16
N ILE A 620 42.42 -1.76 43.77
CA ILE A 620 41.97 -1.49 45.13
C ILE A 620 40.78 -0.56 45.09
N ILE A 621 39.63 -0.95 45.64
CA ILE A 621 38.55 -0.02 45.96
C ILE A 621 38.73 0.37 47.43
N ASP A 622 39.06 1.63 47.70
CA ASP A 622 39.43 2.11 49.03
C ASP A 622 38.35 3.04 49.62
N ALA A 623 37.75 2.63 50.74
CA ALA A 623 36.77 3.44 51.47
C ALA A 623 37.41 4.40 52.48
N GLU A 624 38.74 4.44 52.56
CA GLU A 624 39.55 5.38 53.33
C GLU A 624 39.25 5.38 54.85
N HIS A 625 38.75 4.26 55.37
CA HIS A 625 38.23 4.14 56.74
C HIS A 625 37.08 5.12 57.08
N VAL A 626 36.42 5.72 56.09
CA VAL A 626 35.35 6.73 56.31
C VAL A 626 33.97 6.07 56.44
N THR A 627 33.67 5.08 55.60
CA THR A 627 32.35 4.42 55.52
C THR A 627 32.48 3.04 54.86
N ARG A 628 31.37 2.32 54.66
CA ARG A 628 31.32 1.02 53.96
C ARG A 628 31.57 1.17 52.45
N HIS A 629 31.92 0.09 51.76
CA HIS A 629 32.02 0.08 50.29
C HIS A 629 30.63 0.12 49.63
N PHE A 630 29.81 -0.88 49.90
CA PHE A 630 28.52 -1.07 49.24
C PHE A 630 27.38 -1.27 50.24
N THR A 631 26.17 -0.88 49.82
CA THR A 631 24.90 -1.37 50.35
C THR A 631 24.14 -1.98 49.19
N PHE A 632 23.49 -3.11 49.41
CA PHE A 632 22.56 -3.69 48.45
C PHE A 632 21.16 -3.44 48.97
N ASP A 633 20.36 -2.71 48.21
CA ASP A 633 18.98 -2.39 48.56
C ASP A 633 18.05 -3.00 47.51
N PHE A 634 17.57 -4.21 47.80
CA PHE A 634 16.61 -4.93 46.97
C PHE A 634 15.23 -4.83 47.62
N ASP A 635 14.56 -3.68 47.48
CA ASP A 635 13.13 -3.62 47.77
C ASP A 635 12.37 -4.31 46.63
N ILE A 636 11.89 -5.52 46.93
CA ILE A 636 11.04 -6.34 46.07
C ILE A 636 9.65 -5.70 46.01
N TYR A 637 9.42 -4.84 45.02
CA TYR A 637 8.12 -4.59 44.40
C TYR A 637 8.38 -4.51 42.90
N THR A 638 8.27 -5.59 42.13
CA THR A 638 7.01 -6.26 41.81
C THR A 638 7.26 -7.59 41.09
N ASN A 639 6.30 -8.50 41.26
CA ASN A 639 6.12 -9.70 40.46
C ASN A 639 6.18 -9.40 38.95
N ASN A 640 7.14 -9.99 38.23
CA ASN A 640 6.94 -10.77 37.00
C ASN A 640 8.27 -10.99 36.29
N ALA A 641 8.89 -12.14 36.57
CA ALA A 641 9.52 -12.99 35.56
C ALA A 641 10.05 -14.20 36.32
N ARG A 642 9.33 -15.32 36.17
CA ARG A 642 9.93 -16.64 36.34
C ARG A 642 11.13 -16.73 35.40
N ALA A 643 12.10 -17.53 35.83
CA ALA A 643 13.26 -17.91 35.06
C ALA A 643 12.91 -18.25 33.61
N ASP A 644 13.57 -17.55 32.69
CA ASP A 644 14.13 -18.12 31.47
C ASP A 644 15.63 -18.35 31.71
#